data_AF-A0A2E6D8T2-F1
#
_entry.id   AF-A0A2E6D8T2-F1
#
_cell.length_a   1.000
_cell.length_b   1.000
_cell.length_c   1.000
_cell.angle_alpha   90.00
_cell.angle_beta   90.00
_cell.angle_gamma   90.00
#
_symmetry.space_group_name_H-M   'P 1'
#
loop_
_entity.id
_entity.type
_entity.pdbx_description
1 polymer ?
#
loop_
_entity_poly.entity_id
_entity_poly.type
_entity_poly.pdbx_seq_one_letter_code
_entity_poly.pdbx_strand_id
1 'polypeptide(L)'
;MSSNSTSSQGQQTVTLWRCEMRQLLRDRRALFAGVLLPALLYPLLFWSQGKLENVAEGIMAERELTVILALDDLDASLSTELRAGLEASGEVTMENLATDRDANSLWDTKDSAPITGDSQVDPVTLARLDLLGEAHALLAGRRSPLKADRHEFRVFFNVQSDESREAMDRSRAVVRELAGQWRRSRLDALPGGDPGAHLSFESVDVASAEDKSGAGLGQTLPLFSLLMILTGGAFAALGAFAGEREGKTLETLLVQPVPARVVALGKYGAVLCAGLATLLINLISLGICASRGLVEMPGLSGGSAGLPPSRLLAGLLFLPACTLVAALLSLFCGRARTYREGQFTLFPVMLISIVPSLVVMRPDLEASLLLCIVPFAGPALILRDGLAGQFAILPTLLMFASHGLWTWLVLERLKNLLDSERTLSSTDLTAEAGQRGLSAGHGKTWAFVGVLSLYLIGSRLQQWDLAWGLALTLWCLLPFLTALALKTRPTPTRPVAVKRFLSLSLPSGAHALGAVLLIPALAKLMVEVYLPFQSRILPIPQSVLENETLGLALTHLSTPTLVFLMAISPAICEELFFRGAILGSLRRGLTPMRALLWQALFFGAAHASLYRILPTAGLGLLLGALTLRSASLLPAVLVHAGYNAVVVLTGLERLSTDGTWLSTWGPWLALPGLVLLALPARKKD
;
A
#
# COMPACT_ATOMS: atom_id res chain seq x y z
N MET A 1 -36.14 -24.45 30.30
CA MET A 1 -36.12 -22.98 30.46
C MET A 1 -35.12 -22.24 29.55
N SER A 2 -34.07 -22.88 28.99
CA SER A 2 -33.11 -22.22 28.07
C SER A 2 -33.60 -22.08 26.62
N SER A 3 -34.56 -22.88 26.16
CA SER A 3 -35.12 -22.80 24.79
C SER A 3 -36.08 -21.61 24.59
N ASN A 4 -36.81 -21.20 25.64
CA ASN A 4 -37.73 -20.07 25.54
C ASN A 4 -37.01 -18.72 25.53
N SER A 5 -35.86 -18.58 26.22
CA SER A 5 -35.10 -17.32 26.29
C SER A 5 -34.32 -17.00 25.02
N THR A 6 -33.86 -18.01 24.28
CA THR A 6 -33.21 -17.81 22.97
C THR A 6 -34.21 -17.44 21.89
N SER A 7 -35.41 -18.03 21.92
CA SER A 7 -36.50 -17.68 21.00
C SER A 7 -36.99 -16.24 21.19
N SER A 8 -37.07 -15.75 22.44
CA SER A 8 -37.49 -14.38 22.74
C SER A 8 -36.42 -13.35 22.32
N GLN A 9 -35.13 -13.66 22.51
CA GLN A 9 -34.04 -12.78 22.07
C GLN A 9 -34.00 -12.64 20.54
N GLY A 10 -34.22 -13.73 19.80
CA GLY A 10 -34.30 -13.67 18.33
C GLY A 10 -35.41 -12.74 17.85
N GLN A 11 -36.61 -12.85 18.43
CA GLN A 11 -37.73 -11.96 18.11
C GLN A 11 -37.44 -10.49 18.46
N GLN A 12 -36.80 -10.24 19.60
CA GLN A 12 -36.38 -8.89 19.99
C GLN A 12 -35.35 -8.31 19.00
N THR A 13 -34.37 -9.11 18.56
CA THR A 13 -33.37 -8.68 17.57
C THR A 13 -34.02 -8.30 16.25
N VAL A 14 -34.94 -9.13 15.74
CA VAL A 14 -35.67 -8.83 14.49
C VAL A 14 -36.54 -7.58 14.65
N THR A 15 -37.19 -7.39 15.79
CA THR A 15 -38.03 -6.22 16.06
C THR A 15 -37.19 -4.94 16.07
N LEU A 16 -36.05 -4.96 16.76
CA LEU A 16 -35.13 -3.83 16.78
C LEU A 16 -34.58 -3.56 15.38
N TRP A 17 -34.09 -4.59 14.67
CA TRP A 17 -33.62 -4.46 13.30
C TRP A 17 -34.66 -3.81 12.37
N ARG A 18 -35.93 -4.21 12.47
CA ARG A 18 -37.04 -3.58 11.71
C ARG A 18 -37.22 -2.10 12.07
N CYS A 19 -37.05 -1.75 13.35
CA CYS A 19 -37.11 -0.36 13.79
C CYS A 19 -35.98 0.47 13.16
N GLU A 20 -34.74 -0.02 13.25
CA GLU A 20 -33.54 0.61 12.67
C GLU A 20 -33.69 0.81 11.16
N MET A 21 -34.10 -0.24 10.44
CA MET A 21 -34.33 -0.16 8.99
C MET A 21 -35.40 0.88 8.63
N ARG A 22 -36.48 0.98 9.41
CA ARG A 22 -37.51 2.02 9.20
C ARG A 22 -36.98 3.42 9.44
N GLN A 23 -36.08 3.61 10.41
CA GLN A 23 -35.45 4.91 10.65
C GLN A 23 -34.53 5.30 9.50
N LEU A 24 -33.66 4.37 9.06
CA LEU A 24 -32.77 4.59 7.90
C LEU A 24 -33.56 4.92 6.62
N LEU A 25 -34.66 4.21 6.36
CA LEU A 25 -35.51 4.47 5.20
C LEU A 25 -36.27 5.81 5.27
N ARG A 26 -36.46 6.38 6.47
CA ARG A 26 -37.10 7.68 6.67
C ARG A 26 -36.12 8.84 6.51
N ASP A 27 -34.83 8.59 6.73
CA ASP A 27 -33.78 9.60 6.55
C ASP A 27 -33.46 9.80 5.06
N ARG A 28 -34.15 10.77 4.45
CA ARG A 28 -33.95 11.14 3.04
C ARG A 28 -32.52 11.59 2.74
N ARG A 29 -31.83 12.22 3.72
CA ARG A 29 -30.45 12.69 3.52
C ARG A 29 -29.50 11.51 3.51
N ALA A 30 -29.66 10.57 4.44
CA ALA A 30 -28.86 9.34 4.46
C ALA A 30 -29.10 8.48 3.22
N LEU A 31 -30.34 8.33 2.75
CA LEU A 31 -30.64 7.61 1.52
C LEU A 31 -30.06 8.29 0.28
N PHE A 32 -30.18 9.62 0.19
CA PHE A 32 -29.58 10.37 -0.91
C PHE A 32 -28.05 10.23 -0.89
N ALA A 33 -27.40 10.55 0.22
CA ALA A 33 -25.94 10.58 0.32
C ALA A 33 -25.30 9.18 0.29
N GLY A 34 -25.93 8.18 0.90
CA GLY A 34 -25.40 6.83 1.04
C GLY A 34 -25.74 5.88 -0.11
N VAL A 35 -26.86 6.11 -0.81
CA VAL A 35 -27.35 5.18 -1.84
C VAL A 35 -27.46 5.85 -3.21
N LEU A 36 -28.24 6.93 -3.32
CA LEU A 36 -28.54 7.54 -4.63
C LEU A 36 -27.34 8.28 -5.24
N LEU A 37 -26.63 9.07 -4.43
CA LEU A 37 -25.52 9.89 -4.87
C LEU A 37 -24.38 9.01 -5.44
N PRO A 38 -23.86 7.98 -4.75
CA PRO A 38 -22.85 7.10 -5.35
C PRO A 38 -23.34 6.42 -6.63
N ALA A 39 -24.60 5.94 -6.64
CA ALA A 39 -25.18 5.25 -7.78
C ALA A 39 -25.24 6.12 -9.05
N LEU A 40 -25.42 7.44 -8.90
CA LEU A 40 -25.45 8.42 -10.00
C LEU A 40 -24.08 9.00 -10.30
N LEU A 41 -23.24 9.16 -9.27
CA LEU A 41 -21.94 9.81 -9.38
C LEU A 41 -20.99 9.00 -10.28
N TYR A 42 -20.94 7.68 -10.15
CA TYR A 42 -20.06 6.86 -10.98
C TYR A 42 -20.42 6.92 -12.47
N PRO A 43 -21.68 6.69 -12.90
CA PRO A 43 -22.08 6.92 -14.29
C PRO A 43 -21.71 8.31 -14.82
N LEU A 44 -21.97 9.35 -14.02
CA LEU A 44 -21.69 10.73 -14.41
C LEU A 44 -20.18 10.98 -14.58
N LEU A 45 -19.37 10.51 -13.63
CA LEU A 45 -17.91 10.63 -13.67
C LEU A 45 -17.34 9.93 -14.89
N PHE A 46 -17.71 8.67 -15.13
CA PHE A 46 -17.20 7.91 -16.26
C PHE A 46 -17.65 8.49 -17.60
N TRP A 47 -18.93 8.86 -17.73
CA TRP A 47 -19.42 9.55 -18.92
C TRP A 47 -18.68 10.87 -19.17
N SER A 48 -18.39 11.64 -18.11
CA SER A 48 -17.64 12.89 -18.23
C SER A 48 -16.18 12.65 -18.63
N GLN A 49 -15.53 11.60 -18.11
CA GLN A 49 -14.15 11.25 -18.46
C GLN A 49 -14.04 10.82 -19.92
N GLY A 50 -14.87 9.88 -20.38
CA GLY A 50 -14.83 9.44 -21.78
C GLY A 50 -15.13 10.59 -22.77
N LYS A 51 -16.02 11.53 -22.41
CA LYS A 51 -16.20 12.76 -23.20
C LYS A 51 -14.97 13.65 -23.19
N LEU A 52 -14.33 13.84 -22.03
CA LEU A 52 -13.12 14.65 -21.93
C LEU A 52 -11.98 14.06 -22.74
N GLU A 53 -11.82 12.74 -22.70
CA GLU A 53 -10.78 12.00 -23.41
C GLU A 53 -10.97 12.11 -24.93
N ASN A 54 -12.18 11.83 -25.43
CA ASN A 54 -12.50 12.02 -26.86
C ASN A 54 -12.31 13.48 -27.33
N VAL A 55 -12.66 14.45 -26.48
CA VAL A 55 -12.45 15.88 -26.79
C VAL A 55 -10.96 16.22 -26.75
N ALA A 56 -10.20 15.68 -25.80
CA ALA A 56 -8.76 15.88 -25.71
C ALA A 56 -8.03 15.26 -26.91
N GLU A 57 -8.35 14.03 -27.29
CA GLU A 57 -7.80 13.36 -28.47
C GLU A 57 -8.14 14.14 -29.75
N GLY A 58 -9.39 14.58 -29.92
CA GLY A 58 -9.80 15.39 -31.06
C GLY A 58 -9.05 16.74 -31.13
N ILE A 59 -8.93 17.45 -30.01
CA ILE A 59 -8.18 18.70 -29.92
C ILE A 59 -6.70 18.48 -30.22
N MET A 60 -6.08 17.38 -29.79
CA MET A 60 -4.66 17.10 -30.05
C MET A 60 -4.40 16.62 -31.49
N ALA A 61 -5.36 15.93 -32.11
CA ALA A 61 -5.27 15.51 -33.50
C ALA A 61 -5.38 16.69 -34.50
N GLU A 62 -6.22 17.68 -34.19
CA GLU A 62 -6.46 18.88 -35.02
C GLU A 62 -5.51 20.05 -34.71
N ARG A 63 -4.54 19.87 -33.81
CA ARG A 63 -3.56 20.92 -33.49
C ARG A 63 -2.41 20.90 -34.49
N GLU A 64 -2.17 22.06 -35.08
CA GLU A 64 -1.02 22.31 -35.93
C GLU A 64 0.27 22.31 -35.09
N LEU A 65 1.10 21.28 -35.27
CA LEU A 65 2.35 21.14 -34.53
C LEU A 65 3.53 21.64 -35.36
N THR A 66 4.20 22.69 -34.88
CA THR A 66 5.48 23.12 -35.46
C THR A 66 6.65 22.19 -35.08
N VAL A 67 7.32 21.61 -36.07
CA VAL A 67 8.54 20.79 -35.89
C VAL A 67 9.70 21.40 -36.68
N ILE A 68 10.80 21.69 -36.00
CA ILE A 68 12.04 22.17 -36.63
C ILE A 68 12.86 20.97 -37.09
N LEU A 69 13.35 21.02 -38.33
CA LEU A 69 14.12 19.98 -38.99
C LEU A 69 15.57 20.45 -39.18
N ALA A 70 16.52 19.73 -38.58
CA ALA A 70 17.96 19.88 -38.81
C ALA A 70 18.47 18.61 -39.53
N LEU A 71 18.32 18.58 -40.86
CA LEU A 71 18.57 17.41 -41.70
C LEU A 71 19.64 17.64 -42.77
N ASP A 72 20.37 18.76 -42.73
CA ASP A 72 21.35 19.14 -43.77
C ASP A 72 22.53 18.16 -43.89
N ASP A 73 22.84 17.45 -42.80
CA ASP A 73 23.88 16.41 -42.73
C ASP A 73 23.39 15.00 -43.15
N LEU A 74 22.18 14.90 -43.71
CA LEU A 74 21.58 13.67 -44.22
C LEU A 74 21.51 13.63 -45.75
N ASP A 75 21.27 12.43 -46.26
CA ASP A 75 20.97 12.24 -47.68
C ASP A 75 19.66 12.91 -48.08
N ALA A 76 19.68 13.55 -49.26
CA ALA A 76 18.52 14.28 -49.78
C ALA A 76 17.27 13.38 -49.94
N SER A 77 17.45 12.11 -50.28
CA SER A 77 16.36 11.13 -50.37
C SER A 77 15.74 10.83 -49.00
N LEU A 78 16.56 10.58 -47.98
CA LEU A 78 16.11 10.32 -46.61
C LEU A 78 15.44 11.55 -45.98
N SER A 79 15.99 12.74 -46.22
CA SER A 79 15.38 14.00 -45.78
C SER A 79 13.97 14.18 -46.38
N THR A 80 13.79 13.80 -47.64
CA THR A 80 12.48 13.84 -48.33
C THR A 80 11.51 12.81 -47.76
N GLU A 81 11.95 11.57 -47.50
CA GLU A 81 11.13 10.52 -46.90
C GLU A 81 10.68 10.87 -45.47
N LEU A 82 11.55 11.50 -44.67
CA LEU A 82 11.23 11.96 -43.32
C LEU A 82 10.17 13.06 -43.33
N ARG A 83 10.30 14.03 -44.24
CA ARG A 83 9.29 15.10 -44.40
C ARG A 83 7.93 14.53 -44.81
N ALA A 84 7.91 13.64 -45.81
CA ALA A 84 6.67 13.00 -46.24
C ALA A 84 6.02 12.15 -45.13
N GLY A 85 6.83 11.47 -44.32
CA GLY A 85 6.32 10.70 -43.18
C GLY A 85 5.75 11.58 -42.05
N LEU A 86 6.35 12.76 -41.81
CA LEU A 86 5.84 13.74 -40.85
C LEU A 86 4.53 14.39 -41.33
N GLU A 87 4.43 14.74 -42.61
CA GLU A 87 3.16 15.23 -43.22
C GLU A 87 2.05 14.19 -43.12
N ALA A 88 2.38 12.91 -43.29
CA ALA A 88 1.42 11.82 -43.16
C ALA A 88 1.01 11.51 -41.70
N SER A 89 1.75 12.03 -40.71
CA SER A 89 1.50 11.77 -39.28
C SER A 89 0.45 12.69 -38.65
N GLY A 90 0.01 13.74 -39.36
CA GLY A 90 -1.02 14.69 -38.91
C GLY A 90 -0.73 16.11 -39.41
N GLU A 91 -1.47 17.11 -38.89
CA GLU A 91 -1.19 18.53 -39.18
C GLU A 91 0.12 18.99 -38.51
N VAL A 92 1.21 19.00 -39.29
CA VAL A 92 2.55 19.37 -38.83
C VAL A 92 3.11 20.45 -39.75
N THR A 93 3.49 21.58 -39.16
CA THR A 93 4.19 22.65 -39.86
C THR A 93 5.68 22.47 -39.68
N MET A 94 6.38 22.26 -40.79
CA MET A 94 7.81 21.93 -40.77
C MET A 94 8.64 23.17 -41.11
N GLU A 95 9.56 23.50 -40.22
CA GLU A 95 10.52 24.59 -40.42
C GLU A 95 11.93 24.02 -40.50
N ASN A 96 12.78 24.54 -41.40
CA ASN A 96 14.18 24.14 -41.39
C ASN A 96 14.94 24.94 -40.33
N LEU A 97 15.89 24.31 -39.65
CA LEU A 97 16.78 25.01 -38.75
C LEU A 97 17.53 26.09 -39.54
N ALA A 98 17.46 27.34 -39.09
CA ALA A 98 18.11 28.44 -39.77
C ALA A 98 19.63 28.24 -39.81
N THR A 99 20.23 28.47 -40.99
CA THR A 99 21.67 28.22 -41.28
C THR A 99 22.64 29.05 -40.44
N ASP A 100 22.16 30.07 -39.75
CA ASP A 100 22.92 30.95 -38.84
C ASP A 100 22.97 30.42 -37.39
N ARG A 101 22.19 29.39 -37.05
CA ARG A 101 22.15 28.79 -35.72
C ARG A 101 23.21 27.68 -35.57
N ASP A 102 23.84 27.58 -34.40
CA ASP A 102 24.95 26.64 -34.15
C ASP A 102 24.47 25.18 -34.03
N ALA A 103 24.33 24.52 -35.17
CA ALA A 103 23.96 23.10 -35.29
C ALA A 103 24.95 22.15 -34.60
N ASN A 104 26.18 22.58 -34.30
CA ASN A 104 27.18 21.75 -33.62
C ASN A 104 26.77 21.37 -32.19
N SER A 105 25.98 22.22 -31.51
CA SER A 105 25.50 22.01 -30.13
C SER A 105 24.48 20.86 -29.98
N LEU A 106 23.83 20.44 -31.08
CA LEU A 106 22.87 19.34 -31.12
C LEU A 106 23.55 17.98 -30.86
N TRP A 107 24.84 17.88 -31.17
CA TRP A 107 25.58 16.62 -31.15
C TRP A 107 26.70 16.56 -30.12
N ASP A 108 26.95 17.64 -29.37
CA ASP A 108 27.95 17.65 -28.28
C ASP A 108 27.63 16.54 -27.25
N THR A 109 28.67 15.78 -26.92
CA THR A 109 28.65 14.55 -26.10
C THR A 109 29.07 14.78 -24.66
N LYS A 110 29.28 16.03 -24.22
CA LYS A 110 29.36 16.29 -22.77
C LYS A 110 28.00 15.93 -22.16
N ASP A 111 27.96 14.79 -21.48
CA ASP A 111 26.77 14.20 -20.87
C ASP A 111 25.98 15.27 -20.12
N SER A 112 24.78 15.58 -20.63
CA SER A 112 23.82 16.41 -19.92
C SER A 112 23.34 15.56 -18.75
N ALA A 113 23.90 15.80 -17.56
CA ALA A 113 23.41 15.18 -16.34
C ALA A 113 21.90 15.47 -16.23
N PRO A 114 21.08 14.49 -15.79
CA PRO A 114 19.68 14.75 -15.54
C PRO A 114 19.56 15.93 -14.56
N ILE A 115 18.62 16.83 -14.82
CA ILE A 115 18.35 18.01 -13.99
C ILE A 115 17.86 17.52 -12.62
N THR A 116 18.78 17.22 -11.72
CA THR A 116 18.49 17.04 -10.31
C THR A 116 18.36 18.42 -9.71
N GLY A 117 17.19 18.67 -9.11
CA GLY A 117 16.77 19.98 -8.61
C GLY A 117 17.86 20.72 -7.84
N ASP A 118 17.98 21.99 -8.21
CA ASP A 118 18.87 23.03 -7.70
C ASP A 118 20.28 23.07 -8.32
N SER A 119 20.57 24.21 -8.97
CA SER A 119 21.85 24.69 -9.56
C SER A 119 21.90 24.70 -11.10
N GLN A 120 21.90 25.93 -11.65
CA GLN A 120 22.28 26.35 -13.01
C GLN A 120 22.00 25.36 -14.15
N VAL A 121 20.94 25.66 -14.93
CA VAL A 121 20.68 24.98 -16.20
C VAL A 121 21.97 25.02 -17.04
N ASP A 122 22.48 23.84 -17.41
CA ASP A 122 23.69 23.70 -18.19
C ASP A 122 23.61 24.58 -19.45
N PRO A 123 24.63 25.41 -19.75
CA PRO A 123 24.63 26.28 -20.93
C PRO A 123 24.31 25.56 -22.24
N VAL A 124 24.66 24.28 -22.37
CA VAL A 124 24.32 23.45 -23.53
C VAL A 124 22.82 23.16 -23.60
N THR A 125 22.18 22.93 -22.45
CA THR A 125 20.73 22.71 -22.37
C THR A 125 19.96 24.00 -22.64
N LEU A 126 20.44 25.15 -22.16
CA LEU A 126 19.90 26.47 -22.50
C LEU A 126 20.00 26.76 -24.00
N ALA A 127 21.15 26.47 -24.62
CA ALA A 127 21.34 26.63 -26.06
C ALA A 127 20.41 25.72 -26.87
N ARG A 128 20.16 24.48 -26.42
CA ARG A 128 19.21 23.56 -27.07
C ARG A 128 17.76 24.01 -26.94
N LEU A 129 17.38 24.61 -25.81
CA LEU A 129 16.05 25.22 -25.62
C LEU A 129 15.88 26.48 -26.49
N ASP A 130 16.95 27.27 -26.66
CA ASP A 130 16.95 28.44 -27.54
C ASP A 130 16.82 28.05 -29.03
N LEU A 131 17.44 26.92 -29.41
CA LEU A 131 17.28 26.32 -30.74
C LEU A 131 15.87 25.81 -31.00
N LEU A 132 15.20 25.24 -29.98
CA LEU A 132 13.80 24.82 -30.05
C LEU A 132 12.87 26.04 -30.24
N GLY A 133 13.17 27.16 -29.59
CA GLY A 133 12.40 28.40 -29.71
C GLY A 133 10.93 28.20 -29.32
N GLU A 134 10.02 28.66 -30.17
CA GLU A 134 8.56 28.47 -30.02
C GLU A 134 8.05 27.17 -30.65
N ALA A 135 8.92 26.37 -31.28
CA ALA A 135 8.51 25.11 -31.90
C ALA A 135 8.26 24.01 -30.86
N HIS A 136 7.43 23.04 -31.23
CA HIS A 136 7.04 21.96 -30.33
C HIS A 136 8.11 20.85 -30.26
N ALA A 137 8.80 20.56 -31.35
CA ALA A 137 9.93 19.62 -31.35
C ALA A 137 11.01 20.04 -32.36
N LEU A 138 12.26 19.63 -32.10
CA LEU A 138 13.37 19.73 -33.05
C LEU A 138 13.90 18.33 -33.34
N LEU A 139 13.75 17.89 -34.60
CA LEU A 139 14.29 16.63 -35.11
C LEU A 139 15.62 16.90 -35.81
N ALA A 140 16.71 16.41 -35.20
CA ALA A 140 18.05 16.48 -35.76
C ALA A 140 18.49 15.11 -36.27
N GLY A 141 19.04 15.07 -37.49
CA GLY A 141 19.59 13.87 -38.07
C GLY A 141 20.95 14.11 -38.73
N ARG A 142 21.87 13.17 -38.60
CA ARG A 142 23.18 13.22 -39.26
C ARG A 142 23.67 11.84 -39.67
N ARG A 143 24.65 11.78 -40.58
CA ARG A 143 25.49 10.60 -40.76
C ARG A 143 26.42 10.39 -39.56
N SER A 144 26.57 9.14 -39.13
CA SER A 144 27.41 8.80 -37.99
C SER A 144 28.89 9.00 -38.35
N PRO A 145 29.65 9.75 -37.55
CA PRO A 145 31.08 9.97 -37.82
C PRO A 145 31.93 8.70 -37.65
N LEU A 146 31.41 7.69 -36.95
CA LEU A 146 32.11 6.44 -36.68
C LEU A 146 31.86 5.35 -37.75
N LYS A 147 30.73 5.42 -38.45
CA LYS A 147 30.35 4.50 -39.53
C LYS A 147 29.55 5.25 -40.59
N ALA A 148 30.14 5.39 -41.79
CA ALA A 148 29.54 6.14 -42.89
C ALA A 148 28.12 5.65 -43.28
N ASP A 149 27.84 4.36 -43.07
CA ASP A 149 26.56 3.71 -43.43
C ASP A 149 25.48 3.81 -42.33
N ARG A 150 25.70 4.61 -41.29
CA ARG A 150 24.75 4.74 -40.16
C ARG A 150 24.24 6.17 -40.07
N HIS A 151 22.95 6.34 -39.85
CA HIS A 151 22.34 7.62 -39.51
C HIS A 151 22.01 7.65 -38.02
N GLU A 152 22.20 8.80 -37.39
CA GLU A 152 21.86 9.09 -36.00
C GLU A 152 20.74 10.14 -35.98
N PHE A 153 19.75 9.94 -35.11
CA PHE A 153 18.64 10.87 -34.91
C PHE A 153 18.52 11.26 -33.44
N ARG A 154 18.23 12.54 -33.18
CA ARG A 154 17.89 13.07 -31.86
C ARG A 154 16.64 13.94 -31.98
N VAL A 155 15.73 13.81 -31.02
CA VAL A 155 14.55 14.66 -30.91
C VAL A 155 14.65 15.44 -29.62
N PHE A 156 14.62 16.77 -29.74
CA PHE A 156 14.58 17.69 -28.61
C PHE A 156 13.15 18.19 -28.45
N PHE A 157 12.63 18.14 -27.22
CA PHE A 157 11.25 18.50 -26.91
C PHE A 157 11.15 18.96 -25.45
N ASN A 158 10.12 19.74 -25.13
CA ASN A 158 9.84 20.13 -23.76
C ASN A 158 8.87 19.14 -23.10
N VAL A 159 9.35 18.37 -22.11
CA VAL A 159 8.51 17.40 -21.41
C VAL A 159 7.36 18.04 -20.62
N GLN A 160 7.36 19.35 -20.39
CA GLN A 160 6.29 20.05 -19.68
C GLN A 160 5.11 20.44 -20.58
N SER A 161 5.28 20.44 -21.90
CA SER A 161 4.20 20.72 -22.88
C SER A 161 3.65 19.43 -23.46
N ASP A 162 2.32 19.33 -23.51
CA ASP A 162 1.61 18.22 -24.15
C ASP A 162 1.89 18.18 -25.65
N GLU A 163 1.89 19.35 -26.30
CA GLU A 163 2.14 19.52 -27.73
C GLU A 163 3.56 19.10 -28.11
N SER A 164 4.57 19.43 -27.28
CA SER A 164 5.95 18.96 -27.46
C SER A 164 6.09 17.45 -27.33
N ARG A 165 5.37 16.81 -26.40
CA ARG A 165 5.40 15.36 -26.22
C ARG A 165 4.81 14.65 -27.44
N GLU A 166 3.66 15.12 -27.91
CA GLU A 166 2.99 14.60 -29.09
C GLU A 166 3.87 14.78 -30.36
N ALA A 167 4.46 15.95 -30.56
CA ALA A 167 5.38 16.21 -31.67
C ALA A 167 6.61 15.28 -31.64
N MET A 168 7.12 14.96 -30.44
CA MET A 168 8.20 13.99 -30.26
C MET A 168 7.74 12.57 -30.61
N ASP A 169 6.55 12.16 -30.18
CA ASP A 169 6.03 10.81 -30.42
C ASP A 169 5.80 10.58 -31.92
N ARG A 170 5.22 11.55 -32.63
CA ARG A 170 5.08 11.53 -34.10
C ARG A 170 6.43 11.44 -34.80
N SER A 171 7.37 12.33 -34.45
CA SER A 171 8.73 12.34 -35.03
C SER A 171 9.45 11.01 -34.84
N ARG A 172 9.34 10.42 -33.65
CA ARG A 172 9.94 9.12 -33.32
C ARG A 172 9.27 7.97 -34.06
N ALA A 173 7.95 8.01 -34.21
CA ALA A 173 7.19 6.99 -34.93
C ALA A 173 7.61 6.94 -36.41
N VAL A 174 7.72 8.11 -37.07
CA VAL A 174 8.15 8.21 -38.47
C VAL A 174 9.56 7.64 -38.69
N VAL A 175 10.53 8.04 -37.86
CA VAL A 175 11.91 7.50 -37.94
C VAL A 175 11.94 5.98 -37.73
N ARG A 176 11.14 5.46 -36.80
CA ARG A 176 11.05 4.01 -36.55
C ARG A 176 10.44 3.26 -37.72
N GLU A 177 9.40 3.80 -38.33
CA GLU A 177 8.73 3.17 -39.47
C GLU A 177 9.67 3.11 -40.68
N LEU A 178 10.33 4.22 -41.03
CA LEU A 178 11.33 4.25 -42.11
C LEU A 178 12.48 3.28 -41.86
N ALA A 179 13.03 3.26 -40.64
CA ALA A 179 14.07 2.30 -40.27
C ALA A 179 13.58 0.84 -40.38
N GLY A 180 12.30 0.58 -40.08
CA GLY A 180 11.67 -0.72 -40.25
C GLY A 180 11.48 -1.11 -41.72
N GLN A 181 11.10 -0.16 -42.58
CA GLN A 181 10.93 -0.37 -44.02
C GLN A 181 12.26 -0.65 -44.72
N TRP A 182 13.29 0.14 -44.42
CA TRP A 182 14.64 -0.05 -44.96
C TRP A 182 15.25 -1.38 -44.50
N ARG A 183 15.02 -1.76 -43.24
CA ARG A 183 15.43 -3.06 -42.72
C ARG A 183 14.77 -4.19 -43.49
N ARG A 184 13.44 -4.14 -43.68
CA ARG A 184 12.69 -5.12 -44.50
C ARG A 184 13.26 -5.21 -45.92
N SER A 185 13.37 -4.07 -46.60
CA SER A 185 13.87 -4.00 -47.99
C SER A 185 15.30 -4.55 -48.15
N ARG A 186 16.18 -4.27 -47.18
CA ARG A 186 17.56 -4.79 -47.19
C ARG A 186 17.64 -6.28 -46.87
N LEU A 187 16.77 -6.77 -45.99
CA LEU A 187 16.64 -8.20 -45.69
C LEU A 187 16.13 -9.00 -46.90
N ASP A 188 15.18 -8.44 -47.66
CA ASP A 188 14.66 -9.06 -48.89
C ASP A 188 15.70 -9.10 -50.02
N ALA A 189 16.62 -8.13 -50.06
CA ALA A 189 17.68 -8.06 -51.06
C ALA A 189 18.91 -8.93 -50.77
N LEU A 190 19.01 -9.54 -49.58
CA LEU A 190 20.15 -10.38 -49.19
C LEU A 190 20.11 -11.74 -49.91
N PRO A 191 21.23 -12.23 -50.47
CA PRO A 191 21.30 -13.59 -51.02
C PRO A 191 21.11 -14.60 -49.88
N GLY A 192 20.01 -15.35 -49.90
CA GLY A 192 19.62 -16.30 -48.84
C GLY A 192 18.48 -15.81 -47.94
N GLY A 193 17.99 -14.58 -48.10
CA GLY A 193 16.90 -13.99 -47.31
C GLY A 193 17.28 -13.71 -45.85
N ASP A 194 16.32 -13.24 -45.06
CA ASP A 194 16.47 -13.14 -43.60
C ASP A 194 16.48 -14.56 -42.97
N PRO A 195 17.56 -14.98 -42.28
CA PRO A 195 17.58 -16.26 -41.57
C PRO A 195 16.43 -16.42 -40.56
N GLY A 196 15.90 -15.29 -40.05
CA GLY A 196 14.73 -15.24 -39.18
C GLY A 196 13.38 -15.33 -39.91
N ALA A 197 13.32 -15.13 -41.23
CA ALA A 197 12.06 -15.21 -42.00
C ALA A 197 11.45 -16.62 -42.00
N HIS A 198 12.26 -17.65 -41.75
CA HIS A 198 11.79 -19.03 -41.60
C HIS A 198 11.32 -19.36 -40.17
N LEU A 199 11.47 -18.42 -39.23
CA LEU A 199 11.03 -18.55 -37.84
C LEU A 199 9.79 -17.68 -37.62
N SER A 200 8.61 -18.22 -37.96
CA SER A 200 7.34 -17.58 -37.62
C SER A 200 6.93 -18.00 -36.20
N PHE A 201 7.02 -17.08 -35.25
CA PHE A 201 6.42 -17.26 -33.93
C PHE A 201 4.98 -16.76 -33.99
N GLU A 202 4.02 -17.69 -34.01
CA GLU A 202 2.59 -17.35 -33.90
C GLU A 202 2.14 -17.59 -32.46
N SER A 203 1.93 -16.52 -31.71
CA SER A 203 1.30 -16.60 -30.40
C SER A 203 -0.21 -16.73 -30.58
N VAL A 204 -0.74 -17.94 -30.41
CA VAL A 204 -2.18 -18.17 -30.38
C VAL A 204 -2.68 -18.04 -28.95
N ASP A 205 -3.52 -17.05 -28.71
CA ASP A 205 -4.16 -16.86 -27.41
C ASP A 205 -5.25 -17.92 -27.22
N VAL A 206 -5.00 -18.84 -26.30
CA VAL A 206 -5.92 -19.94 -25.96
C VAL A 206 -6.95 -19.55 -24.88
N ALA A 207 -6.85 -18.35 -24.30
CA ALA A 207 -7.77 -17.91 -23.26
C ALA A 207 -9.15 -17.57 -23.84
N SER A 208 -10.20 -18.12 -23.24
CA SER A 208 -11.57 -17.78 -23.64
C SER A 208 -11.89 -16.31 -23.32
N ALA A 209 -12.89 -15.74 -24.01
CA ALA A 209 -13.37 -14.39 -23.72
C ALA A 209 -13.81 -14.24 -22.26
N GLU A 210 -14.40 -15.30 -21.68
CA GLU A 210 -14.80 -15.33 -20.28
C GLU A 210 -13.61 -15.32 -19.33
N ASP A 211 -12.49 -15.96 -19.67
CA ASP A 211 -11.29 -15.99 -18.83
C ASP A 211 -10.59 -14.63 -18.81
N LYS A 212 -10.52 -13.97 -19.96
CA LYS A 212 -10.04 -12.59 -20.06
C LYS A 212 -10.94 -11.64 -19.27
N SER A 213 -12.25 -11.79 -19.40
CA SER A 213 -13.24 -11.01 -18.66
C SER A 213 -13.11 -11.21 -17.16
N GLY A 214 -13.04 -12.47 -16.73
CA GLY A 214 -12.92 -12.88 -15.34
C GLY A 214 -11.63 -12.42 -14.68
N ALA A 215 -10.50 -12.51 -15.38
CA ALA A 215 -9.21 -12.07 -14.86
C ALA A 215 -9.15 -10.54 -14.66
N GLY A 216 -9.62 -9.76 -15.63
CA GLY A 216 -9.64 -8.30 -15.54
C GLY A 216 -10.60 -7.79 -14.44
N LEU A 217 -11.80 -8.36 -14.40
CA LEU A 217 -12.78 -8.03 -13.37
C LEU A 217 -12.38 -8.51 -11.99
N GLY A 218 -11.73 -9.67 -11.90
CA GLY A 218 -11.20 -10.20 -10.66
C GLY A 218 -10.21 -9.26 -10.00
N GLN A 219 -9.41 -8.54 -10.78
CA GLN A 219 -8.46 -7.57 -10.23
C GLN A 219 -9.18 -6.33 -9.68
N THR A 220 -10.15 -5.79 -10.41
CA THR A 220 -10.77 -4.50 -10.07
C THR A 220 -11.95 -4.61 -9.10
N LEU A 221 -12.85 -5.56 -9.30
CA LEU A 221 -14.13 -5.66 -8.59
C LEU A 221 -14.03 -5.81 -7.06
N PRO A 222 -13.08 -6.56 -6.47
CA PRO A 222 -13.00 -6.67 -5.01
C PRO A 222 -12.78 -5.33 -4.31
N LEU A 223 -11.93 -4.46 -4.86
CA LEU A 223 -11.64 -3.15 -4.30
C LEU A 223 -12.85 -2.20 -4.42
N PHE A 224 -13.50 -2.19 -5.60
CA PHE A 224 -14.73 -1.42 -5.80
C PHE A 224 -15.84 -1.90 -4.86
N SER A 225 -16.05 -3.22 -4.78
CA SER A 225 -17.06 -3.82 -3.90
C SER A 225 -16.84 -3.41 -2.44
N LEU A 226 -15.58 -3.39 -2.00
CA LEU A 226 -15.21 -2.93 -0.67
C LEU A 226 -15.53 -1.44 -0.45
N LEU A 227 -15.21 -0.58 -1.42
CA LEU A 227 -15.48 0.86 -1.33
C LEU A 227 -16.98 1.16 -1.28
N MET A 228 -17.79 0.44 -2.06
CA MET A 228 -19.24 0.61 -2.08
C MET A 228 -19.89 0.24 -0.75
N ILE A 229 -19.45 -0.86 -0.13
CA ILE A 229 -19.99 -1.23 1.19
C ILE A 229 -19.50 -0.29 2.29
N LEU A 230 -18.25 0.19 2.21
CA LEU A 230 -17.72 1.15 3.17
C LEU A 230 -18.49 2.46 3.13
N THR A 231 -18.79 2.99 1.95
CA THR A 231 -19.54 4.24 1.80
C THR A 231 -20.99 4.12 2.29
N GLY A 232 -21.75 3.15 1.78
CA GLY A 232 -23.15 2.94 2.18
C GLY A 232 -23.31 2.52 3.64
N GLY A 233 -22.46 1.60 4.09
CA GLY A 233 -22.46 1.13 5.48
C GLY A 233 -22.03 2.20 6.47
N ALA A 234 -21.10 3.09 6.10
CA ALA A 234 -20.63 4.15 6.99
C ALA A 234 -21.75 5.13 7.36
N PHE A 235 -22.56 5.58 6.39
CA PHE A 235 -23.69 6.46 6.69
C PHE A 235 -24.70 5.80 7.61
N ALA A 236 -25.03 4.53 7.37
CA ALA A 236 -25.92 3.77 8.24
C ALA A 236 -25.36 3.61 9.66
N ALA A 237 -24.07 3.31 9.80
CA ALA A 237 -23.41 3.15 11.10
C ALA A 237 -23.30 4.47 11.87
N LEU A 238 -23.01 5.58 11.17
CA LEU A 238 -22.98 6.91 11.77
C LEU A 238 -24.35 7.28 12.34
N GLY A 239 -25.43 7.08 11.57
CA GLY A 239 -26.79 7.34 12.03
C GLY A 239 -27.17 6.48 13.24
N ALA A 240 -27.06 5.15 13.10
CA ALA A 240 -27.54 4.18 14.09
C ALA A 240 -26.77 4.20 15.43
N PHE A 241 -25.56 4.74 15.46
CA PHE A 241 -24.75 4.83 16.68
C PHE A 241 -24.42 6.27 17.07
N ALA A 242 -23.61 6.97 16.27
CA ALA A 242 -23.10 8.29 16.63
C ALA A 242 -24.20 9.35 16.66
N GLY A 243 -25.10 9.33 15.67
CA GLY A 243 -26.25 10.22 15.58
C GLY A 243 -27.28 9.96 16.69
N GLU A 244 -27.62 8.70 16.94
CA GLU A 244 -28.52 8.35 18.03
C GLU A 244 -27.99 8.70 19.42
N ARG A 245 -26.68 8.56 19.64
CA ARG A 245 -26.02 8.95 20.89
C ARG A 245 -25.99 10.46 21.05
N GLU A 246 -25.68 11.20 19.99
CA GLU A 246 -25.79 12.67 20.02
C GLU A 246 -27.23 13.13 20.32
N GLY A 247 -28.22 12.42 19.78
CA GLY A 247 -29.64 12.63 20.07
C GLY A 247 -30.13 12.08 21.42
N LYS A 248 -29.25 11.49 22.24
CA LYS A 248 -29.54 10.82 23.52
C LYS A 248 -30.53 9.65 23.45
N THR A 249 -30.81 9.16 22.26
CA THR A 249 -31.78 8.06 22.03
C THR A 249 -31.15 6.70 22.29
N LEU A 250 -29.85 6.55 22.03
CA LEU A 250 -29.12 5.30 22.30
C LEU A 250 -29.10 4.98 23.80
N GLU A 251 -28.89 5.98 24.65
CA GLU A 251 -28.89 5.85 26.10
C GLU A 251 -30.26 5.39 26.61
N THR A 252 -31.35 5.90 26.03
CA THR A 252 -32.71 5.43 26.40
C THR A 252 -32.93 3.96 26.05
N LEU A 253 -32.39 3.49 24.93
CA LEU A 253 -32.46 2.09 24.53
C LEU A 253 -31.63 1.18 25.45
N LEU A 254 -30.47 1.65 25.93
CA LEU A 254 -29.59 0.89 26.82
C LEU A 254 -30.14 0.74 28.25
N VAL A 255 -31.06 1.62 28.67
CA VAL A 255 -31.77 1.52 29.96
C VAL A 255 -32.91 0.49 29.92
N GLN A 256 -33.46 0.22 28.74
CA GLN A 256 -34.54 -0.77 28.60
C GLN A 256 -34.09 -2.19 29.00
N PRO A 257 -35.02 -3.07 29.40
CA PRO A 257 -34.72 -4.46 29.77
C PRO A 257 -34.38 -5.36 28.56
N VAL A 258 -33.60 -4.84 27.61
CA VAL A 258 -33.12 -5.54 26.43
C VAL A 258 -31.64 -5.88 26.62
N PRO A 259 -31.20 -7.12 26.31
CA PRO A 259 -29.78 -7.48 26.40
C PRO A 259 -28.92 -6.68 25.40
N ALA A 260 -27.71 -6.27 25.80
CA ALA A 260 -26.79 -5.52 24.92
C ALA A 260 -26.46 -6.27 23.61
N ARG A 261 -26.48 -7.61 23.64
CA ARG A 261 -26.30 -8.46 22.44
C ARG A 261 -27.41 -8.25 21.41
N VAL A 262 -28.65 -8.12 21.87
CA VAL A 262 -29.82 -7.89 21.01
C VAL A 262 -29.71 -6.53 20.34
N VAL A 263 -29.29 -5.51 21.10
CA VAL A 263 -29.04 -4.15 20.59
C VAL A 263 -27.93 -4.15 19.55
N ALA A 264 -26.78 -4.75 19.87
CA ALA A 264 -25.64 -4.85 18.98
C ALA A 264 -26.00 -5.53 17.66
N LEU A 265 -26.67 -6.70 17.70
CA LEU A 265 -27.05 -7.46 16.52
C LEU A 265 -28.11 -6.76 15.67
N GLY A 266 -29.10 -6.11 16.30
CA GLY A 266 -30.16 -5.39 15.59
C GLY A 266 -29.61 -4.20 14.78
N LYS A 267 -28.78 -3.38 15.42
CA LYS A 267 -28.11 -2.24 14.76
C LYS A 267 -27.11 -2.68 13.70
N TYR A 268 -26.25 -3.66 14.01
CA TYR A 268 -25.33 -4.26 13.04
C TYR A 268 -26.07 -4.79 11.80
N GLY A 269 -27.19 -5.49 11.98
CA GLY A 269 -27.97 -6.02 10.86
C GLY A 269 -28.52 -4.93 9.95
N ALA A 270 -28.88 -3.76 10.50
CA ALA A 270 -29.35 -2.63 9.71
C ALA A 270 -28.21 -2.01 8.90
N VAL A 271 -27.04 -1.83 9.52
CA VAL A 271 -25.81 -1.38 8.84
C VAL A 271 -25.42 -2.33 7.71
N LEU A 272 -25.44 -3.65 7.95
CA LEU A 272 -25.12 -4.65 6.93
C LEU A 272 -26.11 -4.60 5.75
N CYS A 273 -27.41 -4.50 6.02
CA CYS A 273 -28.42 -4.42 4.97
C CYS A 273 -28.27 -3.15 4.13
N ALA A 274 -28.03 -2.00 4.75
CA ALA A 274 -27.78 -0.75 4.04
C ALA A 274 -26.51 -0.81 3.17
N GLY A 275 -25.43 -1.39 3.72
CA GLY A 275 -24.18 -1.61 2.98
C GLY A 275 -24.35 -2.55 1.79
N LEU A 276 -25.04 -3.69 1.96
CA LEU A 276 -25.31 -4.64 0.87
C LEU A 276 -26.23 -4.04 -0.19
N ALA A 277 -27.27 -3.30 0.20
CA ALA A 277 -28.15 -2.61 -0.75
C ALA A 277 -27.37 -1.60 -1.59
N THR A 278 -26.48 -0.82 -0.96
CA THR A 278 -25.61 0.13 -1.66
C THR A 278 -24.66 -0.58 -2.61
N LEU A 279 -24.02 -1.67 -2.16
CA LEU A 279 -23.15 -2.49 -3.00
C LEU A 279 -23.90 -3.00 -4.25
N LEU A 280 -25.08 -3.61 -4.07
CA LEU A 280 -25.86 -4.15 -5.19
C LEU A 280 -26.27 -3.06 -6.18
N ILE A 281 -26.77 -1.93 -5.70
CA ILE A 281 -27.18 -0.80 -6.56
C ILE A 281 -25.99 -0.27 -7.35
N ASN A 282 -24.82 -0.13 -6.73
CA ASN A 282 -23.63 0.35 -7.43
C ASN A 282 -23.06 -0.67 -8.42
N LEU A 283 -23.10 -1.97 -8.11
CA LEU A 283 -22.70 -3.02 -9.07
C LEU A 283 -23.65 -3.07 -10.28
N ILE A 284 -24.95 -2.90 -10.07
CA ILE A 284 -25.93 -2.78 -11.16
C ILE A 284 -25.64 -1.54 -12.00
N SER A 285 -25.40 -0.39 -11.35
CA SER A 285 -25.04 0.86 -12.02
C SER A 285 -23.78 0.71 -12.87
N LEU A 286 -22.73 0.10 -12.32
CA LEU A 286 -21.48 -0.19 -13.03
C LEU A 286 -21.71 -1.12 -14.23
N GLY A 287 -22.48 -2.20 -14.05
CA GLY A 287 -22.82 -3.13 -15.14
C GLY A 287 -23.59 -2.44 -16.27
N ILE A 288 -24.50 -1.52 -15.93
CA ILE A 288 -25.21 -0.70 -16.91
C ILE A 288 -24.25 0.22 -17.67
N CYS A 289 -23.34 0.92 -16.97
CA CYS A 289 -22.37 1.81 -17.60
C CYS A 289 -21.42 1.05 -18.54
N ALA A 290 -20.91 -0.09 -18.10
CA ALA A 290 -20.07 -0.96 -18.91
C ALA A 290 -20.81 -1.49 -20.16
N SER A 291 -22.06 -1.94 -20.00
CA SER A 291 -22.88 -2.42 -21.14
C SER A 291 -23.16 -1.34 -22.21
N ARG A 292 -23.08 -0.07 -21.82
CA ARG A 292 -23.26 1.09 -22.71
C ARG A 292 -21.93 1.66 -23.23
N GLY A 293 -20.81 1.02 -22.94
CA GLY A 293 -19.49 1.50 -23.35
C GLY A 293 -19.08 2.82 -22.69
N LEU A 294 -19.69 3.18 -21.55
CA LEU A 294 -19.34 4.40 -20.82
C LEU A 294 -18.10 4.24 -19.95
N VAL A 295 -17.67 2.99 -19.72
CA VAL A 295 -16.48 2.64 -18.92
C VAL A 295 -15.74 1.54 -19.64
N GLU A 296 -14.47 1.78 -19.94
CA GLU A 296 -13.55 0.73 -20.32
C GLU A 296 -12.98 0.10 -19.04
N MET A 297 -13.59 -1.00 -18.61
CA MET A 297 -13.01 -1.82 -17.55
C MET A 297 -12.27 -3.00 -18.18
N PRO A 298 -11.05 -3.33 -17.72
CA PRO A 298 -10.36 -4.55 -18.10
C PRO A 298 -11.29 -5.75 -17.92
N GLY A 299 -11.61 -6.43 -19.03
CA GLY A 299 -12.50 -7.59 -19.04
C GLY A 299 -13.98 -7.31 -19.35
N LEU A 300 -14.43 -6.05 -19.40
CA LEU A 300 -15.77 -5.67 -19.89
C LEU A 300 -15.73 -4.98 -21.27
N SER A 301 -14.53 -4.64 -21.77
CA SER A 301 -14.32 -3.86 -23.00
C SER A 301 -14.49 -4.61 -24.32
N GLY A 302 -14.89 -5.89 -24.31
CA GLY A 302 -15.16 -6.69 -25.50
C GLY A 302 -16.62 -7.09 -25.58
N GLY A 303 -17.32 -6.70 -26.65
CA GLY A 303 -18.77 -6.82 -26.78
C GLY A 303 -19.40 -8.16 -26.36
N SER A 304 -20.56 -8.03 -25.69
CA SER A 304 -21.64 -9.03 -25.48
C SER A 304 -21.36 -10.38 -24.81
N ALA A 305 -20.10 -10.83 -24.67
CA ALA A 305 -19.80 -12.02 -23.87
C ALA A 305 -19.74 -11.62 -22.39
N GLY A 306 -20.91 -11.37 -21.80
CA GLY A 306 -21.04 -11.18 -20.35
C GLY A 306 -20.53 -12.41 -19.61
N LEU A 307 -20.00 -12.21 -18.39
CA LEU A 307 -19.61 -13.32 -17.52
C LEU A 307 -20.78 -14.31 -17.37
N PRO A 308 -20.54 -15.62 -17.48
CA PRO A 308 -21.59 -16.60 -17.28
C PRO A 308 -22.17 -16.46 -15.87
N PRO A 309 -23.46 -16.75 -15.67
CA PRO A 309 -24.11 -16.65 -14.36
C PRO A 309 -23.36 -17.41 -13.25
N SER A 310 -22.69 -18.51 -13.59
CA SER A 310 -21.85 -19.28 -12.67
C SER A 310 -20.68 -18.47 -12.09
N ARG A 311 -20.00 -17.65 -12.90
CA ARG A 311 -18.91 -16.77 -12.45
C ARG A 311 -19.45 -15.55 -11.70
N LEU A 312 -20.63 -15.05 -12.08
CA LEU A 312 -21.29 -13.96 -11.33
C LEU A 312 -21.65 -14.37 -9.89
N LEU A 313 -21.93 -15.66 -9.65
CA LEU A 313 -22.13 -16.19 -8.30
C LEU A 313 -20.87 -16.07 -7.41
N ALA A 314 -19.67 -15.89 -7.99
CA ALA A 314 -18.46 -15.61 -7.22
C ALA A 314 -18.60 -14.34 -6.37
N GLY A 315 -19.46 -13.39 -6.74
CA GLY A 315 -19.80 -12.23 -5.92
C GLY A 315 -20.30 -12.59 -4.51
N LEU A 316 -20.94 -13.75 -4.34
CA LEU A 316 -21.38 -14.24 -3.03
C LEU A 316 -20.20 -14.61 -2.11
N LEU A 317 -19.04 -14.94 -2.68
CA LEU A 317 -17.83 -15.25 -1.94
C LEU A 317 -17.26 -14.02 -1.21
N PHE A 318 -17.70 -12.81 -1.59
CA PHE A 318 -17.31 -11.57 -0.93
C PHE A 318 -18.17 -11.23 0.30
N LEU A 319 -19.27 -11.94 0.55
CA LEU A 319 -20.15 -11.71 1.70
C LEU A 319 -19.42 -11.70 3.07
N PRO A 320 -18.42 -12.55 3.35
CA PRO A 320 -17.68 -12.49 4.61
C PRO A 320 -16.90 -11.18 4.80
N ALA A 321 -16.41 -10.54 3.73
CA ALA A 321 -15.84 -9.20 3.83
C ALA A 321 -16.93 -8.18 4.18
N CYS A 322 -18.11 -8.30 3.57
CA CYS A 322 -19.23 -7.41 3.84
C CYS A 322 -19.67 -7.44 5.31
N THR A 323 -19.80 -8.63 5.89
CA THR A 323 -20.14 -8.81 7.31
C THR A 323 -19.08 -8.22 8.23
N LEU A 324 -17.81 -8.40 7.89
CA LEU A 324 -16.70 -7.87 8.68
C LEU A 324 -16.63 -6.34 8.63
N VAL A 325 -16.79 -5.73 7.43
CA VAL A 325 -16.86 -4.27 7.28
C VAL A 325 -17.99 -3.70 8.14
N ALA A 326 -19.21 -4.23 8.04
CA ALA A 326 -20.35 -3.75 8.80
C ALA A 326 -20.14 -3.87 10.32
N ALA A 327 -19.49 -4.94 10.78
CA ALA A 327 -19.15 -5.14 12.19
C ALA A 327 -18.11 -4.12 12.67
N LEU A 328 -17.06 -3.85 11.88
CA LEU A 328 -16.06 -2.84 12.20
C LEU A 328 -16.66 -1.43 12.23
N LEU A 329 -17.44 -1.06 11.23
CA LEU A 329 -18.14 0.23 11.20
C LEU A 329 -19.01 0.41 12.45
N SER A 330 -19.79 -0.61 12.81
CA SER A 330 -20.63 -0.59 14.02
C SER A 330 -19.80 -0.44 15.30
N LEU A 331 -18.66 -1.14 15.40
CA LEU A 331 -17.78 -1.08 16.56
C LEU A 331 -17.08 0.29 16.72
N PHE A 332 -16.66 0.92 15.62
CA PHE A 332 -15.94 2.20 15.66
C PHE A 332 -16.93 3.37 15.82
N CYS A 333 -18.02 3.40 15.06
CA CYS A 333 -19.08 4.39 15.25
C CYS A 333 -19.76 4.25 16.62
N GLY A 334 -19.89 3.02 17.13
CA GLY A 334 -20.39 2.74 18.49
C GLY A 334 -19.54 3.32 19.61
N ARG A 335 -18.31 3.80 19.36
CA ARG A 335 -17.49 4.51 20.36
C ARG A 335 -17.59 6.02 20.28
N ALA A 336 -18.05 6.56 19.16
CA ALA A 336 -18.11 7.99 18.96
C ALA A 336 -19.19 8.61 19.85
N ARG A 337 -18.93 9.81 20.38
CA ARG A 337 -19.89 10.58 21.18
C ARG A 337 -20.72 11.55 20.34
N THR A 338 -20.17 11.95 19.18
CA THR A 338 -20.81 12.89 18.25
C THR A 338 -20.75 12.35 16.82
N TYR A 339 -21.63 12.83 15.96
CA TYR A 339 -21.63 12.47 14.53
C TYR A 339 -20.29 12.80 13.86
N ARG A 340 -19.72 13.98 14.16
CA ARG A 340 -18.42 14.42 13.63
C ARG A 340 -17.26 13.54 14.13
N GLU A 341 -17.25 13.16 15.41
CA GLU A 341 -16.26 12.20 15.92
C GLU A 341 -16.40 10.85 15.20
N GLY A 342 -17.64 10.39 14.99
CA GLY A 342 -17.94 9.19 14.22
C GLY A 342 -17.31 9.23 12.83
N GLN A 343 -17.42 10.35 12.11
CA GLN A 343 -16.84 10.50 10.78
C GLN A 343 -15.32 10.30 10.79
N PHE A 344 -14.62 10.86 11.78
CA PHE A 344 -13.17 10.66 11.90
C PHE A 344 -12.80 9.21 12.25
N THR A 345 -13.67 8.48 12.96
CA THR A 345 -13.42 7.04 13.25
C THR A 345 -13.53 6.13 12.03
N LEU A 346 -14.12 6.60 10.91
CA LEU A 346 -14.25 5.82 9.68
C LEU A 346 -12.92 5.66 8.95
N PHE A 347 -12.04 6.66 9.00
CA PHE A 347 -10.78 6.64 8.25
C PHE A 347 -9.88 5.44 8.60
N PRO A 348 -9.63 5.11 9.89
CA PRO A 348 -8.92 3.89 10.25
C PRO A 348 -9.61 2.61 9.76
N VAL A 349 -10.95 2.56 9.77
CA VAL A 349 -11.70 1.39 9.28
C VAL A 349 -11.52 1.22 7.77
N MET A 350 -11.55 2.32 7.02
CA MET A 350 -11.25 2.30 5.58
C MET A 350 -9.85 1.77 5.32
N LEU A 351 -8.83 2.25 6.04
CA LEU A 351 -7.45 1.80 5.84
C LEU A 351 -7.26 0.31 6.18
N ILE A 352 -7.79 -0.14 7.32
CA ILE A 352 -7.74 -1.55 7.75
C ILE A 352 -8.41 -2.48 6.73
N SER A 353 -9.41 -1.97 6.01
CA SER A 353 -10.15 -2.74 5.01
C SER A 353 -9.46 -2.72 3.64
N ILE A 354 -9.07 -1.53 3.17
CA ILE A 354 -8.54 -1.30 1.82
C ILE A 354 -7.13 -1.88 1.68
N VAL A 355 -6.22 -1.59 2.62
CA VAL A 355 -4.80 -1.95 2.47
C VAL A 355 -4.60 -3.45 2.26
N PRO A 356 -5.21 -4.36 3.05
CA PRO A 356 -5.07 -5.80 2.79
C PRO A 356 -5.70 -6.24 1.46
N SER A 357 -6.73 -5.55 0.99
CA SER A 357 -7.44 -5.88 -0.26
C SER A 357 -6.63 -5.53 -1.52
N LEU A 358 -5.63 -4.64 -1.41
CA LEU A 358 -4.73 -4.30 -2.51
C LEU A 358 -3.88 -5.47 -3.00
N VAL A 359 -3.82 -6.58 -2.24
CA VAL A 359 -3.17 -7.83 -2.66
C VAL A 359 -3.72 -8.37 -3.98
N VAL A 360 -4.97 -8.08 -4.32
CA VAL A 360 -5.63 -8.52 -5.57
C VAL A 360 -5.02 -7.89 -6.82
N MET A 361 -4.40 -6.70 -6.70
CA MET A 361 -3.70 -6.02 -7.79
C MET A 361 -2.44 -6.76 -8.25
N ARG A 362 -2.02 -7.79 -7.51
CA ARG A 362 -0.87 -8.65 -7.80
C ARG A 362 -1.37 -9.94 -8.45
N PRO A 363 -1.33 -10.08 -9.79
CA PRO A 363 -1.81 -11.28 -10.49
C PRO A 363 -0.98 -12.53 -10.15
N ASP A 364 0.26 -12.34 -9.71
CA ASP A 364 1.24 -13.35 -9.31
C ASP A 364 0.94 -14.02 -7.95
N LEU A 365 0.05 -13.45 -7.14
CA LEU A 365 -0.27 -13.97 -5.82
C LEU A 365 -1.48 -14.88 -5.84
N GLU A 366 -1.30 -16.17 -5.58
CA GLU A 366 -2.40 -17.13 -5.41
C GLU A 366 -3.08 -17.02 -4.02
N ALA A 367 -4.33 -17.47 -3.92
CA ALA A 367 -5.08 -17.57 -2.66
C ALA A 367 -4.53 -18.68 -1.74
N SER A 368 -3.37 -18.43 -1.12
CA SER A 368 -2.78 -19.35 -0.15
C SER A 368 -3.60 -19.44 1.14
N LEU A 369 -3.43 -20.54 1.88
CA LEU A 369 -4.15 -20.76 3.15
C LEU A 369 -3.93 -19.63 4.16
N LEU A 370 -2.72 -19.07 4.22
CA LEU A 370 -2.41 -18.00 5.16
C LEU A 370 -3.08 -16.68 4.74
N LEU A 371 -3.03 -16.33 3.45
CA LEU A 371 -3.66 -15.11 2.93
C LEU A 371 -5.19 -15.16 3.07
N CYS A 372 -5.80 -16.35 2.99
CA CYS A 372 -7.23 -16.54 3.20
C CYS A 372 -7.71 -16.20 4.62
N ILE A 373 -6.85 -16.32 5.63
CA ILE A 373 -7.16 -15.97 7.03
C ILE A 373 -7.06 -14.46 7.27
N VAL A 374 -6.22 -13.77 6.49
CA VAL A 374 -5.98 -12.33 6.64
C VAL A 374 -7.27 -11.56 6.32
N PRO A 375 -7.76 -10.71 7.25
CA PRO A 375 -8.94 -9.90 7.03
C PRO A 375 -8.90 -9.13 5.70
N PHE A 376 -9.99 -9.20 4.93
CA PHE A 376 -10.20 -8.52 3.65
C PHE A 376 -9.34 -9.03 2.48
N ALA A 377 -8.08 -9.38 2.72
CA ALA A 377 -7.21 -10.00 1.71
C ALA A 377 -7.78 -11.33 1.19
N GLY A 378 -8.20 -12.22 2.09
CA GLY A 378 -8.74 -13.53 1.74
C GLY A 378 -9.97 -13.48 0.81
N PRO A 379 -11.07 -12.81 1.22
CA PRO A 379 -12.28 -12.68 0.40
C PRO A 379 -12.01 -11.97 -0.93
N ALA A 380 -11.07 -11.02 -0.96
CA ALA A 380 -10.71 -10.31 -2.17
C ALA A 380 -10.00 -11.24 -3.18
N LEU A 381 -9.05 -12.06 -2.73
CA LEU A 381 -8.37 -13.07 -3.56
C LEU A 381 -9.32 -14.17 -4.03
N ILE A 382 -10.17 -14.68 -3.14
CA ILE A 382 -11.16 -15.72 -3.49
C ILE A 382 -12.20 -15.19 -4.49
N LEU A 383 -12.61 -13.92 -4.38
CA LEU A 383 -13.48 -13.28 -5.38
C LEU A 383 -12.76 -13.16 -6.73
N ARG A 384 -11.49 -12.71 -6.75
CA ARG A 384 -10.69 -12.62 -7.97
C ARG A 384 -10.59 -13.97 -8.67
N ASP A 385 -10.17 -15.00 -7.94
CA ASP A 385 -9.94 -16.34 -8.49
C ASP A 385 -11.25 -16.98 -8.94
N GLY A 386 -12.34 -16.78 -8.17
CA GLY A 386 -13.68 -17.23 -8.54
C GLY A 386 -14.21 -16.58 -9.83
N LEU A 387 -13.94 -15.30 -10.04
CA LEU A 387 -14.29 -14.61 -11.29
C LEU A 387 -13.44 -15.10 -12.47
N ALA A 388 -12.18 -15.46 -12.23
CA ALA A 388 -11.29 -16.09 -13.21
C ALA A 388 -11.62 -17.57 -13.48
N GLY A 389 -12.63 -18.14 -12.81
CA GLY A 389 -13.02 -19.55 -12.97
C GLY A 389 -12.15 -20.56 -12.19
N GLN A 390 -11.24 -20.07 -11.34
CA GLN A 390 -10.35 -20.88 -10.53
C GLN A 390 -10.91 -20.99 -9.10
N PHE A 391 -11.45 -22.15 -8.74
CA PHE A 391 -12.08 -22.33 -7.44
C PHE A 391 -11.36 -23.38 -6.59
N ALA A 392 -10.74 -22.91 -5.50
CA ALA A 392 -10.13 -23.78 -4.50
C ALA A 392 -11.05 -23.92 -3.27
N ILE A 393 -11.53 -25.15 -3.02
CA ILE A 393 -12.50 -25.43 -1.94
C ILE A 393 -11.91 -25.15 -0.56
N LEU A 394 -10.72 -25.69 -0.27
CA LEU A 394 -10.11 -25.60 1.07
C LEU A 394 -9.78 -24.14 1.47
N PRO A 395 -9.09 -23.33 0.63
CA PRO A 395 -8.88 -21.91 0.92
C PRO A 395 -10.20 -21.14 1.12
N THR A 396 -11.23 -21.44 0.32
CA THR A 396 -12.55 -20.82 0.44
C THR A 396 -13.20 -21.13 1.79
N LEU A 397 -13.26 -22.40 2.20
CA LEU A 397 -13.85 -22.78 3.50
C LEU A 397 -13.10 -22.15 4.67
N LEU A 398 -11.77 -22.12 4.60
CA LEU A 398 -10.93 -21.46 5.61
C LEU A 398 -11.17 -19.95 5.66
N MET A 399 -11.35 -19.30 4.50
CA MET A 399 -11.71 -17.89 4.42
C MET A 399 -13.06 -17.62 5.10
N PHE A 400 -14.10 -18.41 4.80
CA PHE A 400 -15.41 -18.26 5.46
C PHE A 400 -15.33 -18.47 6.98
N ALA A 401 -14.63 -19.51 7.43
CA ALA A 401 -14.49 -19.81 8.86
C ALA A 401 -13.72 -18.70 9.60
N SER A 402 -12.59 -18.26 9.05
CA SER A 402 -11.77 -17.20 9.64
C SER A 402 -12.49 -15.85 9.68
N HIS A 403 -13.18 -15.45 8.60
CA HIS A 403 -13.90 -14.18 8.54
C HIS A 403 -15.18 -14.19 9.39
N GLY A 404 -15.82 -15.35 9.52
CA GLY A 404 -16.89 -15.57 10.51
C GLY A 404 -16.36 -15.37 11.94
N LEU A 405 -15.19 -15.94 12.26
CA LEU A 405 -14.54 -15.75 13.56
C LEU A 405 -14.17 -14.27 13.80
N TRP A 406 -13.58 -13.59 12.81
CA TRP A 406 -13.25 -12.16 12.93
C TRP A 406 -14.49 -11.31 13.18
N THR A 407 -15.57 -11.55 12.42
CA THR A 407 -16.85 -10.85 12.58
C THR A 407 -17.42 -11.09 13.99
N TRP A 408 -17.42 -12.34 14.44
CA TRP A 408 -17.88 -12.70 15.78
C TRP A 408 -17.09 -11.99 16.89
N LEU A 409 -15.75 -11.97 16.79
CA LEU A 409 -14.88 -11.28 17.75
C LEU A 409 -15.17 -9.78 17.82
N VAL A 410 -15.41 -9.13 16.67
CA VAL A 410 -15.76 -7.70 16.60
C VAL A 410 -17.12 -7.44 17.21
N LEU A 411 -18.13 -8.26 16.93
CA LEU A 411 -19.47 -8.13 17.50
C LEU A 411 -19.48 -8.38 19.02
N GLU A 412 -18.67 -9.32 19.49
CA GLU A 412 -18.49 -9.57 20.93
C GLU A 412 -17.86 -8.36 21.62
N ARG A 413 -16.91 -7.68 20.97
CA ARG A 413 -16.36 -6.40 21.46
C ARG A 413 -17.39 -5.27 21.46
N LEU A 414 -18.25 -5.19 20.45
CA LEU A 414 -19.34 -4.21 20.39
C LEU A 414 -20.35 -4.46 21.51
N LYS A 415 -20.75 -5.72 21.72
CA LYS A 415 -21.62 -6.12 22.82
C LYS A 415 -21.04 -5.67 24.17
N ASN A 416 -19.79 -6.00 24.44
CA ASN A 416 -19.13 -5.67 25.70
C ASN A 416 -18.96 -4.15 25.88
N LEU A 417 -18.79 -3.39 24.80
CA LEU A 417 -18.78 -1.93 24.81
C LEU A 417 -20.13 -1.39 25.30
N LEU A 418 -21.23 -1.78 24.65
CA LEU A 418 -22.57 -1.33 25.01
C LEU A 418 -22.98 -1.76 26.42
N ASP A 419 -22.56 -2.96 26.84
CA ASP A 419 -22.81 -3.47 28.19
C ASP A 419 -22.01 -2.70 29.26
N SER A 420 -20.75 -2.35 28.96
CA SER A 420 -19.94 -1.56 29.90
C SER A 420 -20.53 -0.18 30.16
N GLU A 421 -21.09 0.46 29.13
CA GLU A 421 -21.78 1.75 29.24
C GLU A 421 -23.05 1.66 30.09
N ARG A 422 -23.72 0.50 30.12
CA ARG A 422 -24.86 0.24 31.00
C ARG A 422 -24.48 0.19 32.48
N THR A 423 -23.25 -0.24 32.79
CA THR A 423 -22.79 -0.48 34.17
C THR A 423 -22.09 0.71 34.83
N LEU A 424 -21.69 1.74 34.07
CA LEU A 424 -20.88 2.84 34.56
C LEU A 424 -21.70 3.94 35.24
N SER A 425 -22.06 3.68 36.50
CA SER A 425 -22.50 4.66 37.51
C SER A 425 -21.70 4.42 38.81
N SER A 426 -20.39 4.71 38.81
CA SER A 426 -19.59 4.79 40.05
C SER A 426 -18.30 5.58 39.83
N THR A 427 -18.07 6.62 40.63
CA THR A 427 -17.26 7.78 40.23
C THR A 427 -15.76 7.70 40.53
N ASP A 428 -15.29 6.80 41.42
CA ASP A 428 -13.91 6.91 41.95
C ASP A 428 -12.92 5.79 41.52
N LEU A 429 -13.36 4.54 41.33
CA LEU A 429 -12.49 3.47 40.77
C LEU A 429 -12.28 3.59 39.26
N THR A 430 -13.09 4.41 38.59
CA THR A 430 -13.08 4.65 37.14
C THR A 430 -11.98 5.62 36.71
N ALA A 431 -11.50 6.49 37.60
CA ALA A 431 -10.47 7.47 37.27
C ALA A 431 -9.10 6.84 36.97
N GLU A 432 -8.62 5.91 37.82
CA GLU A 432 -7.34 5.22 37.59
C GLU A 432 -7.42 4.20 36.44
N ALA A 433 -8.50 3.43 36.37
CA ALA A 433 -8.73 2.49 35.27
C ALA A 433 -8.88 3.23 33.93
N GLY A 434 -9.57 4.38 33.94
CA GLY A 434 -9.69 5.30 32.82
C GLY A 434 -8.33 5.84 32.39
N GLN A 435 -7.48 6.30 33.32
CA GLN A 435 -6.13 6.78 32.99
C GLN A 435 -5.23 5.68 32.41
N ARG A 436 -5.30 4.46 32.94
CA ARG A 436 -4.59 3.29 32.38
C ARG A 436 -5.06 3.00 30.95
N GLY A 437 -6.37 3.03 30.71
CA GLY A 437 -6.98 2.91 29.39
C GLY A 437 -6.53 4.01 28.43
N LEU A 438 -6.47 5.27 28.89
CA LEU A 438 -6.00 6.42 28.12
C LEU A 438 -4.52 6.27 27.71
N SER A 439 -3.64 5.83 28.61
CA SER A 439 -2.22 5.62 28.27
C SER A 439 -2.03 4.50 27.23
N ALA A 440 -2.77 3.40 27.34
CA ALA A 440 -2.71 2.34 26.34
C ALA A 440 -3.35 2.75 25.01
N GLY A 441 -4.44 3.53 25.05
CA GLY A 441 -5.05 4.16 23.87
C GLY A 441 -4.06 5.07 23.16
N HIS A 442 -3.43 5.99 23.89
CA HIS A 442 -2.38 6.90 23.41
C HIS A 442 -1.24 6.15 22.72
N GLY A 443 -0.73 5.08 23.34
CA GLY A 443 0.33 4.26 22.77
C GLY A 443 -0.05 3.65 21.42
N LYS A 444 -1.28 3.13 21.29
CA LYS A 444 -1.78 2.58 20.01
C LYS A 444 -1.97 3.67 18.96
N THR A 445 -2.50 4.83 19.34
CA THR A 445 -2.71 5.96 18.42
C THR A 445 -1.39 6.45 17.84
N TRP A 446 -0.38 6.69 18.69
CA TRP A 446 0.93 7.14 18.21
C TRP A 446 1.69 6.06 17.44
N ALA A 447 1.50 4.79 17.78
CA ALA A 447 2.04 3.70 16.97
C ALA A 447 1.41 3.67 15.56
N PHE A 448 0.10 3.84 15.46
CA PHE A 448 -0.61 3.94 14.18
C PHE A 448 -0.17 5.16 13.37
N VAL A 449 -0.12 6.35 14.00
CA VAL A 449 0.39 7.58 13.37
C VAL A 449 1.84 7.39 12.91
N GLY A 450 2.67 6.73 13.71
CA GLY A 450 4.05 6.38 13.35
C GLY A 450 4.14 5.56 12.07
N VAL A 451 3.42 4.42 12.03
CA VAL A 451 3.37 3.55 10.84
C VAL A 451 2.85 4.30 9.62
N LEU A 452 1.77 5.08 9.78
CA LEU A 452 1.19 5.84 8.67
C LEU A 452 2.14 6.92 8.16
N SER A 453 2.82 7.66 9.04
CA SER A 453 3.81 8.67 8.66
C SER A 453 5.03 8.04 7.96
N LEU A 454 5.50 6.88 8.41
CA LEU A 454 6.57 6.15 7.71
C LEU A 454 6.12 5.73 6.31
N TYR A 455 4.87 5.28 6.16
CA TYR A 455 4.33 4.88 4.86
C TYR A 455 4.08 6.06 3.93
N LEU A 456 3.52 7.17 4.40
CA LEU A 456 3.14 8.31 3.56
C LEU A 456 4.27 9.31 3.33
N ILE A 457 5.06 9.61 4.37
CA ILE A 457 6.13 10.61 4.34
C ILE A 457 7.47 9.90 4.13
N GLY A 458 7.77 8.88 4.94
CA GLY A 458 9.05 8.17 4.87
C GLY A 458 9.31 7.53 3.51
N SER A 459 8.31 6.85 2.93
CA SER A 459 8.45 6.25 1.60
C SER A 459 8.72 7.28 0.49
N ARG A 460 8.06 8.45 0.55
CA ARG A 460 8.25 9.55 -0.40
C ARG A 460 9.63 10.18 -0.27
N LEU A 461 10.12 10.35 0.95
CA LEU A 461 11.47 10.83 1.20
C LEU A 461 12.52 9.86 0.62
N GLN A 462 12.34 8.56 0.81
CA GLN A 462 13.27 7.53 0.28
C GLN A 462 13.23 7.40 -1.25
N GLN A 463 12.07 7.67 -1.87
CA GLN A 463 11.95 7.70 -3.33
C GLN A 463 12.63 8.93 -3.95
N TRP A 464 12.73 10.04 -3.21
CA TRP A 464 13.45 11.23 -3.67
C TRP A 464 14.96 11.00 -3.71
N ASP A 465 15.53 10.54 -2.60
CA ASP A 465 16.92 10.08 -2.52
C ASP A 465 16.99 9.01 -1.43
N LEU A 466 17.62 7.86 -1.72
CA LEU A 466 17.61 6.74 -0.78
C LEU A 466 18.37 7.06 0.51
N ALA A 467 19.57 7.64 0.42
CA ALA A 467 20.43 7.86 1.57
C ALA A 467 19.91 9.00 2.45
N TRP A 468 19.60 10.15 1.84
CA TRP A 468 19.04 11.31 2.52
C TRP A 468 17.62 11.04 2.97
N GLY A 469 16.80 10.38 2.16
CA GLY A 469 15.44 10.01 2.53
C GLY A 469 15.38 9.11 3.75
N LEU A 470 16.27 8.12 3.82
CA LEU A 470 16.43 7.26 4.99
C LEU A 470 16.95 8.03 6.20
N ALA A 471 17.96 8.89 6.03
CA ALA A 471 18.48 9.73 7.10
C ALA A 471 17.42 10.68 7.68
N LEU A 472 16.64 11.37 6.84
CA LEU A 472 15.55 12.26 7.25
C LEU A 472 14.42 11.48 7.94
N THR A 473 14.09 10.29 7.44
CA THR A 473 13.08 9.43 8.06
C THR A 473 13.50 9.02 9.47
N LEU A 474 14.76 8.61 9.65
CA LEU A 474 15.27 8.09 10.91
C LEU A 474 15.65 9.19 11.90
N TRP A 475 16.37 10.23 11.48
CA TRP A 475 16.92 11.25 12.37
C TRP A 475 16.08 12.52 12.49
N CYS A 476 15.08 12.74 11.63
CA CYS A 476 14.15 13.86 11.74
C CYS A 476 12.73 13.38 12.09
N LEU A 477 12.11 12.58 11.23
CA LEU A 477 10.70 12.20 11.37
C LEU A 477 10.44 11.37 12.65
N LEU A 478 11.16 10.27 12.86
CA LEU A 478 10.94 9.39 14.02
C LEU A 478 11.20 10.09 15.38
N PRO A 479 12.31 10.84 15.57
CA PRO A 479 12.53 11.63 16.77
C PRO A 479 11.47 12.70 17.00
N PHE A 480 11.02 13.39 15.93
CA PHE A 480 9.92 14.34 16.01
C PHE A 480 8.63 13.69 16.50
N LEU A 481 8.25 12.53 15.93
CA LEU A 481 7.08 11.78 16.35
C LEU A 481 7.23 11.25 17.79
N THR A 482 8.42 10.84 18.20
CA THR A 482 8.72 10.46 19.58
C THR A 482 8.48 11.64 20.53
N ALA A 483 9.02 12.82 20.20
CA ALA A 483 8.86 14.02 21.01
C ALA A 483 7.38 14.43 21.13
N LEU A 484 6.63 14.35 20.03
CA LEU A 484 5.21 14.68 20.01
C LEU A 484 4.37 13.67 20.81
N ALA A 485 4.67 12.37 20.69
CA ALA A 485 4.05 11.31 21.49
C ALA A 485 4.33 11.49 23.00
N LEU A 486 5.52 12.00 23.37
CA LEU A 486 5.86 12.32 24.75
C LEU A 486 5.16 13.59 25.25
N LYS A 487 5.05 14.62 24.41
CA LYS A 487 4.40 15.89 24.76
C LYS A 487 2.90 15.71 25.00
N THR A 488 2.25 14.88 24.18
CA THR A 488 0.80 14.66 24.22
C THR A 488 0.38 13.53 25.18
N ARG A 489 1.32 12.91 25.89
CA ARG A 489 1.03 11.77 26.78
C ARG A 489 0.10 12.18 27.93
N PRO A 490 -0.88 11.35 28.31
CA PRO A 490 -1.68 11.60 29.49
C PRO A 490 -0.80 11.77 30.74
N THR A 491 -1.06 12.83 31.52
CA THR A 491 -0.35 13.09 32.77
C THR A 491 -0.63 11.94 33.76
N PRO A 492 0.41 11.19 34.19
CA PRO A 492 0.20 10.10 35.13
C PRO A 492 -0.10 10.65 36.53
N THR A 493 -0.93 9.95 37.32
CA THR A 493 -1.15 10.25 38.75
C THR A 493 0.14 10.31 39.56
N ARG A 494 1.17 9.56 39.13
CA ARG A 494 2.52 9.63 39.70
C ARG A 494 3.53 10.09 38.63
N PRO A 495 4.28 11.19 38.86
CA PRO A 495 5.26 11.66 37.91
C PRO A 495 6.34 10.59 37.70
N VAL A 496 6.58 10.24 36.44
CA VAL A 496 7.67 9.34 36.03
C VAL A 496 8.65 10.14 35.20
N ALA A 497 9.92 10.18 35.62
CA ALA A 497 10.99 10.81 34.88
C ALA A 497 11.01 10.32 33.42
N VAL A 498 11.16 11.24 32.46
CA VAL A 498 11.17 10.91 31.02
C VAL A 498 12.21 9.84 30.70
N LYS A 499 13.38 9.91 31.35
CA LYS A 499 14.45 8.90 31.23
C LYS A 499 13.98 7.49 31.57
N ARG A 500 13.22 7.31 32.66
CA ARG A 500 12.67 6.00 33.08
C ARG A 500 11.48 5.58 32.21
N PHE A 501 10.71 6.55 31.72
CA PHE A 501 9.61 6.28 30.81
C PHE A 501 10.10 5.66 29.50
N LEU A 502 11.12 6.27 28.90
CA LEU A 502 11.78 5.83 27.67
C LEU A 502 12.76 4.67 27.88
N SER A 503 12.96 4.19 29.10
CA SER A 503 13.94 3.14 29.43
C SER A 503 15.39 3.51 29.03
N LEU A 504 15.77 4.78 29.19
CA LEU A 504 17.12 5.31 28.93
C LEU A 504 18.10 5.07 30.11
N SER A 505 17.86 4.05 30.92
CA SER A 505 18.76 3.61 31.99
C SER A 505 19.95 2.83 31.43
N LEU A 506 21.12 2.95 32.05
CA LEU A 506 22.25 2.06 31.76
C LEU A 506 21.91 0.62 32.19
N PRO A 507 22.08 -0.39 31.32
CA PRO A 507 21.85 -1.78 31.66
C PRO A 507 22.95 -2.33 32.58
N SER A 508 22.76 -3.55 33.10
CA SER A 508 23.90 -4.28 33.69
C SER A 508 24.87 -4.72 32.58
N GLY A 509 26.16 -4.84 32.91
CA GLY A 509 27.15 -5.37 31.96
C GLY A 509 26.80 -6.77 31.45
N ALA A 510 26.14 -7.60 32.28
CA ALA A 510 25.64 -8.90 31.88
C ALA A 510 24.55 -8.80 30.82
N HIS A 511 23.59 -7.88 30.96
CA HIS A 511 22.53 -7.69 29.95
C HIS A 511 23.09 -7.18 28.62
N ALA A 512 24.09 -6.29 28.66
CA ALA A 512 24.76 -5.79 27.45
C ALA A 512 25.58 -6.88 26.75
N LEU A 513 26.39 -7.65 27.51
CA LEU A 513 27.16 -8.76 26.97
C LEU A 513 26.26 -9.86 26.41
N GLY A 514 25.20 -10.22 27.15
CA GLY A 514 24.23 -11.22 26.72
C GLY A 514 23.50 -10.84 25.44
N ALA A 515 23.20 -9.55 25.24
CA ALA A 515 22.67 -9.01 23.98
C ALA A 515 23.66 -9.19 22.81
N VAL A 516 24.94 -8.85 22.99
CA VAL A 516 25.95 -9.00 21.94
C VAL A 516 26.14 -10.46 21.53
N LEU A 517 26.17 -11.38 22.50
CA LEU A 517 26.34 -12.82 22.26
C LEU A 517 25.14 -13.45 21.52
N LEU A 518 23.98 -12.80 21.51
CA LEU A 518 22.78 -13.28 20.84
C LEU A 518 22.78 -13.00 19.32
N ILE A 519 23.55 -12.00 18.86
CA ILE A 519 23.52 -11.51 17.47
C ILE A 519 23.82 -12.61 16.44
N PRO A 520 24.92 -13.39 16.54
CA PRO A 520 25.27 -14.37 15.52
C PRO A 520 24.21 -15.48 15.38
N ALA A 521 23.65 -15.92 16.51
CA ALA A 521 22.61 -16.93 16.53
C ALA A 521 21.31 -16.45 15.88
N LEU A 522 20.91 -15.20 16.13
CA LEU A 522 19.72 -14.61 15.50
C LEU A 522 19.88 -14.42 14.00
N ALA A 523 21.05 -13.97 13.55
CA ALA A 523 21.34 -13.82 12.13
C ALA A 523 21.28 -15.17 11.41
N LYS A 524 21.90 -16.23 11.96
CA LYS A 524 21.85 -17.58 11.40
C LYS A 524 20.43 -18.15 11.39
N LEU A 525 19.70 -17.99 12.49
CA LEU A 525 18.29 -18.43 12.59
C LEU A 525 17.43 -17.79 11.50
N MET A 526 17.67 -16.52 11.17
CA MET A 526 16.95 -15.84 10.10
C MET A 526 17.26 -16.47 8.73
N VAL A 527 18.53 -16.61 8.39
CA VAL A 527 18.94 -17.04 7.05
C VAL A 527 18.62 -18.52 6.79
N GLU A 528 18.91 -19.41 7.75
CA GLU A 528 18.82 -20.85 7.54
C GLU A 528 17.47 -21.46 7.89
N VAL A 529 16.73 -20.86 8.82
CA VAL A 529 15.45 -21.41 9.29
C VAL A 529 14.29 -20.54 8.83
N TYR A 530 14.37 -19.23 9.09
CA TYR A 530 13.24 -18.35 8.88
C TYR A 530 12.95 -18.11 7.39
N LEU A 531 13.95 -17.72 6.59
CA LEU A 531 13.74 -17.43 5.16
C LEU A 531 13.22 -18.66 4.39
N PRO A 532 13.78 -19.89 4.57
CA PRO A 532 13.23 -21.09 3.94
C PRO A 532 11.84 -21.48 4.45
N PHE A 533 11.53 -21.19 5.72
CA PHE A 533 10.19 -21.40 6.25
C PHE A 533 9.17 -20.40 5.65
N GLN A 534 9.55 -19.13 5.54
CA GLN A 534 8.74 -18.09 4.93
C GLN A 534 8.47 -18.41 3.46
N SER A 535 9.49 -18.79 2.68
CA SER A 535 9.32 -19.09 1.25
C SER A 535 8.37 -20.26 0.99
N ARG A 536 8.26 -21.21 1.93
CA ARG A 536 7.29 -22.33 1.86
C ARG A 536 5.85 -21.90 2.14
N ILE A 537 5.64 -20.88 2.97
CA ILE A 537 4.31 -20.46 3.44
C ILE A 537 3.77 -19.27 2.65
N LEU A 538 4.64 -18.31 2.38
CA LEU A 538 4.34 -17.08 1.65
C LEU A 538 5.52 -16.80 0.70
N PRO A 539 5.56 -17.47 -0.48
CA PRO A 539 6.63 -17.30 -1.44
C PRO A 539 6.71 -15.84 -1.89
N ILE A 540 7.93 -15.32 -1.98
CA ILE A 540 8.18 -13.98 -2.53
C ILE A 540 8.11 -14.10 -4.05
N PRO A 541 7.22 -13.38 -4.74
CA PRO A 541 7.11 -13.43 -6.18
C PRO A 541 8.39 -12.98 -6.87
N GLN A 542 8.70 -13.59 -8.02
CA GLN A 542 9.87 -13.24 -8.83
C GLN A 542 9.86 -11.75 -9.22
N SER A 543 8.70 -11.18 -9.50
CA SER A 543 8.53 -9.74 -9.76
C SER A 543 9.05 -8.83 -8.65
N VAL A 544 9.03 -9.28 -7.39
CA VAL A 544 9.55 -8.51 -6.24
C VAL A 544 11.07 -8.70 -6.10
N LEU A 545 11.57 -9.88 -6.45
CA LEU A 545 13.00 -10.20 -6.46
C LEU A 545 13.72 -9.50 -7.62
N GLU A 546 13.09 -9.40 -8.79
CA GLU A 546 13.60 -8.77 -10.01
C GLU A 546 13.48 -7.24 -10.01
N ASN A 547 12.73 -6.65 -9.08
CA ASN A 547 12.76 -5.20 -8.81
C ASN A 547 14.08 -4.85 -8.10
N GLU A 548 15.19 -4.95 -8.83
CA GLU A 548 16.56 -4.78 -8.33
C GLU A 548 16.93 -3.33 -7.98
N THR A 549 16.04 -2.37 -8.20
CA THR A 549 16.33 -0.93 -8.06
C THR A 549 16.83 -0.55 -6.67
N LEU A 550 16.24 -1.11 -5.61
CA LEU A 550 16.68 -0.86 -4.22
C LEU A 550 17.99 -1.57 -3.92
N GLY A 551 18.16 -2.82 -4.38
CA GLY A 551 19.39 -3.59 -4.19
C GLY A 551 20.59 -2.92 -4.84
N LEU A 552 20.44 -2.52 -6.11
CA LEU A 552 21.45 -1.78 -6.88
C LEU A 552 21.80 -0.45 -6.21
N ALA A 553 20.83 0.34 -5.77
CA ALA A 553 21.09 1.61 -5.08
C ALA A 553 21.93 1.42 -3.79
N LEU A 554 21.68 0.34 -3.04
CA LEU A 554 22.45 0.01 -1.85
C LEU A 554 23.88 -0.45 -2.15
N THR A 555 24.13 -1.08 -3.32
CA THR A 555 25.48 -1.49 -3.72
C THR A 555 26.43 -0.30 -3.94
N HIS A 556 25.91 0.86 -4.32
CA HIS A 556 26.70 2.09 -4.51
C HIS A 556 27.12 2.79 -3.21
N LEU A 557 26.50 2.46 -2.07
CA LEU A 557 26.83 3.09 -0.78
C LEU A 557 28.11 2.49 -0.18
N SER A 558 28.97 3.31 0.42
CA SER A 558 30.14 2.82 1.16
C SER A 558 29.71 1.94 2.34
N THR A 559 30.52 0.94 2.73
CA THR A 559 30.19 0.04 3.85
C THR A 559 29.93 0.78 5.17
N PRO A 560 30.72 1.80 5.57
CA PRO A 560 30.41 2.60 6.75
C PRO A 560 29.07 3.34 6.65
N THR A 561 28.78 3.96 5.51
CA THR A 561 27.50 4.67 5.28
C THR A 561 26.32 3.71 5.37
N LEU A 562 26.44 2.54 4.75
CA LEU A 562 25.43 1.50 4.76
C LEU A 562 25.15 0.98 6.18
N VAL A 563 26.19 0.64 6.95
CA VAL A 563 26.04 0.20 8.35
C VAL A 563 25.44 1.31 9.21
N PHE A 564 25.87 2.56 9.02
CA PHE A 564 25.31 3.68 9.76
C PHE A 564 23.81 3.88 9.46
N LEU A 565 23.42 3.92 8.18
CA LEU A 565 22.04 4.21 7.78
C LEU A 565 21.09 3.02 7.95
N MET A 566 21.54 1.78 7.75
CA MET A 566 20.67 0.59 7.74
C MET A 566 20.76 -0.29 8.98
N ALA A 567 21.81 -0.13 9.80
CA ALA A 567 21.94 -0.88 11.03
C ALA A 567 21.87 0.01 12.28
N ILE A 568 22.73 1.02 12.38
CA ILE A 568 22.83 1.84 13.59
C ILE A 568 21.67 2.82 13.72
N SER A 569 21.36 3.57 12.64
CA SER A 569 20.32 4.61 12.67
C SER A 569 18.93 4.05 12.99
N PRO A 570 18.46 2.94 12.36
CA PRO A 570 17.18 2.33 12.69
C PRO A 570 17.20 1.79 14.13
N ALA A 571 18.28 1.12 14.53
CA ALA A 571 18.42 0.57 15.87
C ALA A 571 18.36 1.64 16.98
N ILE A 572 18.74 2.89 16.72
CA ILE A 572 18.59 3.96 17.70
C ILE A 572 17.18 4.56 17.62
N CYS A 573 16.78 4.99 16.43
CA CYS A 573 15.58 5.82 16.25
C CYS A 573 14.29 5.03 16.39
N GLU A 574 14.24 3.81 15.83
CA GLU A 574 13.07 2.94 15.94
C GLU A 574 12.93 2.39 17.36
N GLU A 575 14.04 2.03 18.04
CA GLU A 575 13.98 1.58 19.44
C GLU A 575 13.48 2.70 20.36
N LEU A 576 13.94 3.93 20.15
CA LEU A 576 13.49 5.09 20.91
C LEU A 576 11.98 5.32 20.74
N PHE A 577 11.46 5.20 19.52
CA PHE A 577 10.04 5.39 19.23
C PHE A 577 9.18 4.20 19.71
N PHE A 578 9.49 2.98 19.28
CA PHE A 578 8.67 1.80 19.55
C PHE A 578 8.83 1.26 20.97
N ARG A 579 10.05 1.17 21.50
CA ARG A 579 10.32 0.57 22.83
C ARG A 579 10.39 1.65 23.92
N GLY A 580 10.84 2.85 23.56
CA GLY A 580 10.79 4.01 24.45
C GLY A 580 9.36 4.54 24.60
N ALA A 581 8.85 5.24 23.60
CA ALA A 581 7.60 5.99 23.70
C ALA A 581 6.34 5.08 23.66
N ILE A 582 6.25 4.18 22.69
CA ILE A 582 5.05 3.34 22.47
C ILE A 582 4.92 2.27 23.56
N LEU A 583 5.93 1.40 23.74
CA LEU A 583 5.88 0.36 24.78
C LEU A 583 5.77 0.96 26.18
N GLY A 584 6.43 2.11 26.43
CA GLY A 584 6.29 2.88 27.66
C GLY A 584 4.85 3.28 27.96
N SER A 585 4.09 3.65 26.92
CA SER A 585 2.66 3.98 27.01
C SER A 585 1.77 2.75 27.17
N LEU A 586 2.04 1.69 26.39
CA LEU A 586 1.24 0.45 26.37
C LEU A 586 1.30 -0.31 27.70
N ARG A 587 2.49 -0.44 28.31
CA ARG A 587 2.70 -1.21 29.55
C ARG A 587 2.01 -0.62 30.79
N ARG A 588 1.50 0.62 30.70
CA ARG A 588 0.75 1.26 31.79
C ARG A 588 -0.71 0.83 31.85
N GLY A 589 -1.28 0.43 30.71
CA GLY A 589 -2.68 0.03 30.62
C GLY A 589 -2.91 -1.43 30.20
N LEU A 590 -1.87 -2.12 29.73
CA LEU A 590 -1.94 -3.49 29.27
C LEU A 590 -1.02 -4.40 30.09
N THR A 591 -1.34 -5.70 30.12
CA THR A 591 -0.42 -6.70 30.64
C THR A 591 0.88 -6.71 29.81
N PRO A 592 2.04 -7.08 30.40
CA PRO A 592 3.32 -7.07 29.69
C PRO A 592 3.27 -7.80 28.34
N MET A 593 2.66 -8.99 28.30
CA MET A 593 2.49 -9.76 27.07
C MET A 593 1.67 -9.01 26.01
N ARG A 594 0.55 -8.40 26.39
CA ARG A 594 -0.27 -7.62 25.44
C ARG A 594 0.45 -6.37 24.95
N ALA A 595 1.23 -5.71 25.81
CA ALA A 595 2.03 -4.55 25.41
C ALA A 595 3.11 -4.93 24.40
N LEU A 596 3.79 -6.07 24.60
CA LEU A 596 4.76 -6.63 23.66
C LEU A 596 4.12 -6.98 22.32
N LEU A 597 2.99 -7.70 22.33
CA LEU A 597 2.28 -8.09 21.10
C LEU A 597 1.87 -6.88 20.26
N TRP A 598 1.29 -5.85 20.87
CA TRP A 598 0.93 -4.63 20.16
C TRP A 598 2.14 -3.87 19.63
N GLN A 599 3.17 -3.69 20.45
CA GLN A 599 4.38 -2.98 20.01
C GLN A 599 5.07 -3.71 18.85
N ALA A 600 5.20 -5.03 18.94
CA ALA A 600 5.82 -5.85 17.90
C ALA A 600 5.03 -5.83 16.59
N LEU A 601 3.69 -5.88 16.67
CA LEU A 601 2.83 -5.76 15.50
C LEU A 601 3.04 -4.43 14.76
N PHE A 602 3.02 -3.31 15.48
CA PHE A 602 3.26 -1.99 14.87
C PHE A 602 4.68 -1.83 14.33
N PHE A 603 5.68 -2.41 15.00
CA PHE A 603 7.06 -2.43 14.52
C PHE A 603 7.19 -3.21 13.20
N GLY A 604 6.51 -4.36 13.09
CA GLY A 604 6.50 -5.10 11.83
C GLY A 604 5.74 -4.39 10.71
N ALA A 605 4.60 -3.77 11.03
CA ALA A 605 3.82 -2.99 10.08
C ALA A 605 4.56 -1.77 9.51
N ALA A 606 5.49 -1.18 10.28
CA ALA A 606 6.30 -0.04 9.86
C ALA A 606 7.18 -0.31 8.63
N HIS A 607 7.47 -1.58 8.33
CA HIS A 607 8.34 -1.99 7.22
C HIS A 607 7.62 -2.12 5.87
N ALA A 608 6.30 -1.88 5.82
CA ALA A 608 5.49 -1.74 4.61
C ALA A 608 5.62 -2.87 3.56
N SER A 609 6.00 -4.08 3.98
CA SER A 609 6.14 -5.25 3.12
C SER A 609 5.46 -6.44 3.76
N LEU A 610 4.49 -7.03 3.05
CA LEU A 610 3.71 -8.17 3.52
C LEU A 610 4.61 -9.34 3.98
N TYR A 611 5.68 -9.58 3.21
CA TYR A 611 6.66 -10.63 3.49
C TYR A 611 7.54 -10.31 4.71
N ARG A 612 7.76 -9.02 5.02
CA ARG A 612 8.62 -8.58 6.14
C ARG A 612 7.89 -8.38 7.45
N ILE A 613 6.55 -8.27 7.47
CA ILE A 613 5.80 -7.99 8.72
C ILE A 613 6.03 -9.06 9.78
N LEU A 614 5.86 -10.33 9.44
CA LEU A 614 5.99 -11.42 10.41
C LEU A 614 7.42 -11.59 10.98
N PRO A 615 8.51 -11.58 10.17
CA PRO A 615 9.87 -11.71 10.73
C PRO A 615 10.21 -10.53 11.63
N THR A 616 9.92 -9.31 11.16
CA THR A 616 10.27 -8.08 11.88
C THR A 616 9.44 -7.94 13.15
N ALA A 617 8.17 -8.37 13.16
CA ALA A 617 7.38 -8.47 14.38
C ALA A 617 7.95 -9.51 15.37
N GLY A 618 8.44 -10.65 14.87
CA GLY A 618 9.12 -11.66 15.70
C GLY A 618 10.37 -11.11 16.39
N LEU A 619 11.25 -10.46 15.63
CA LEU A 619 12.37 -9.70 16.18
C LEU A 619 11.86 -8.62 17.15
N GLY A 620 10.75 -7.98 16.79
CA GLY A 620 10.13 -6.93 17.60
C GLY A 620 9.72 -7.38 19.00
N LEU A 621 9.14 -8.57 19.11
CA LEU A 621 8.81 -9.21 20.39
C LEU A 621 10.04 -9.46 21.25
N LEU A 622 11.11 -9.98 20.65
CA LEU A 622 12.38 -10.24 21.33
C LEU A 622 12.97 -8.94 21.89
N LEU A 623 13.10 -7.92 21.05
CA LEU A 623 13.67 -6.62 21.43
C LEU A 623 12.84 -5.96 22.54
N GLY A 624 11.50 -6.00 22.43
CA GLY A 624 10.61 -5.51 23.49
C GLY A 624 10.78 -6.27 24.81
N ALA A 625 10.91 -7.60 24.76
CA ALA A 625 11.14 -8.44 25.94
C ALA A 625 12.48 -8.10 26.61
N LEU A 626 13.55 -7.89 25.82
CA LEU A 626 14.85 -7.44 26.31
C LEU A 626 14.75 -6.08 27.01
N THR A 627 14.02 -5.12 26.45
CA THR A 627 13.80 -3.81 27.08
C THR A 627 13.07 -3.94 28.41
N LEU A 628 12.01 -4.76 28.48
CA LEU A 628 11.27 -4.96 29.74
C LEU A 628 12.12 -5.68 30.80
N ARG A 629 12.93 -6.65 30.39
CA ARG A 629 13.76 -7.45 31.30
C ARG A 629 14.93 -6.66 31.87
N SER A 630 15.62 -5.89 31.02
CA SER A 630 16.80 -5.11 31.37
C SER A 630 16.48 -3.70 31.91
N ALA A 631 15.23 -3.26 31.77
CA ALA A 631 14.80 -1.88 32.01
C ALA A 631 15.67 -0.84 31.27
N SER A 632 16.20 -1.22 30.10
CA SER A 632 17.10 -0.41 29.28
C SER A 632 16.82 -0.62 27.80
N LEU A 633 16.91 0.44 26.99
CA LEU A 633 16.89 0.32 25.54
C LEU A 633 18.18 -0.27 24.98
N LEU A 634 19.31 -0.08 25.65
CA LEU A 634 20.63 -0.39 25.07
C LEU A 634 20.78 -1.86 24.62
N PRO A 635 20.35 -2.89 25.40
CA PRO A 635 20.41 -4.27 24.92
C PRO A 635 19.61 -4.51 23.63
N ALA A 636 18.45 -3.86 23.47
CA ALA A 636 17.67 -3.95 22.25
C ALA A 636 18.34 -3.23 21.07
N VAL A 637 18.89 -2.02 21.29
CA VAL A 637 19.67 -1.27 20.30
C VAL A 637 20.86 -2.10 19.79
N LEU A 638 21.59 -2.77 20.69
CA LEU A 638 22.75 -3.60 20.32
C LEU A 638 22.35 -4.81 19.47
N VAL A 639 21.30 -5.54 19.88
CA VAL A 639 20.80 -6.69 19.10
C VAL A 639 20.27 -6.23 17.75
N HIS A 640 19.49 -5.15 17.71
CA HIS A 640 18.92 -4.64 16.46
C HIS A 640 20.00 -4.16 15.49
N ALA A 641 20.96 -3.35 15.95
CA ALA A 641 22.07 -2.88 15.12
C ALA A 641 22.92 -4.06 14.62
N GLY A 642 23.28 -4.99 15.51
CA GLY A 642 24.06 -6.16 15.13
C GLY A 642 23.35 -7.07 14.13
N TYR A 643 22.07 -7.34 14.37
CA TYR A 643 21.23 -8.15 13.48
C TYR A 643 21.13 -7.50 12.10
N ASN A 644 20.78 -6.21 12.01
CA ASN A 644 20.68 -5.51 10.73
C ASN A 644 22.03 -5.44 10.01
N ALA A 645 23.13 -5.20 10.72
CA ALA A 645 24.46 -5.15 10.13
C ALA A 645 24.82 -6.48 9.47
N VAL A 646 24.62 -7.60 10.18
CA VAL A 646 24.93 -8.93 9.60
C VAL A 646 24.03 -9.22 8.40
N VAL A 647 22.71 -8.98 8.50
CA VAL A 647 21.76 -9.25 7.41
C VAL A 647 22.06 -8.41 6.17
N VAL A 648 22.34 -7.12 6.33
CA VAL A 648 22.62 -6.22 5.19
C VAL A 648 23.98 -6.53 4.55
N LEU A 649 25.01 -6.81 5.34
CA LEU A 649 26.35 -7.08 4.80
C LEU A 649 26.43 -8.44 4.11
N THR A 650 25.74 -9.46 4.64
CA THR A 650 25.64 -10.78 3.99
C THR A 650 24.79 -10.72 2.72
N GLY A 651 23.66 -10.01 2.76
CA GLY A 651 22.76 -9.86 1.60
C GLY A 651 23.36 -9.10 0.42
N LEU A 652 24.39 -8.27 0.64
CA LEU A 652 25.15 -7.57 -0.41
C LEU A 652 26.52 -8.22 -0.69
N GLU A 653 26.74 -9.44 -0.21
CA GLU A 653 27.99 -10.21 -0.39
C GLU A 653 29.26 -9.49 0.12
N ARG A 654 29.10 -8.49 1.00
CA ARG A 654 30.22 -7.75 1.62
C ARG A 654 30.81 -8.45 2.84
N LEU A 655 30.10 -9.47 3.35
CA LEU A 655 30.53 -10.33 4.44
C LEU A 655 30.18 -11.77 4.08
N SER A 656 31.19 -12.62 3.86
CA SER A 656 30.98 -14.07 3.72
C SER A 656 30.83 -14.71 5.10
N THR A 657 29.72 -15.42 5.31
CA THR A 657 29.51 -16.23 6.52
C THR A 657 29.94 -17.68 6.36
N ASP A 658 30.08 -18.16 5.12
CA ASP A 658 30.32 -19.58 4.84
C ASP A 658 31.73 -19.99 5.26
N GLY A 659 31.81 -21.09 6.03
CA GLY A 659 33.09 -21.61 6.55
C GLY A 659 33.73 -20.77 7.66
N THR A 660 33.08 -19.71 8.13
CA THR A 660 33.63 -18.86 9.22
C THR A 660 33.27 -19.37 10.61
N TRP A 661 34.05 -19.00 11.63
CA TRP A 661 33.73 -19.28 13.04
C TRP A 661 32.36 -18.73 13.46
N LEU A 662 31.90 -17.66 12.81
CA LEU A 662 30.60 -17.04 13.06
C LEU A 662 29.45 -18.00 12.72
N SER A 663 29.58 -18.76 11.62
CA SER A 663 28.59 -19.75 11.20
C SER A 663 28.62 -21.03 12.04
N THR A 664 29.79 -21.47 12.47
CA THR A 664 29.97 -22.73 13.22
C THR A 664 29.72 -22.57 14.71
N TRP A 665 30.32 -21.56 15.33
CA TRP A 665 30.33 -21.37 16.78
C TRP A 665 29.41 -20.25 17.26
N GLY A 666 29.11 -19.27 16.40
CA GLY A 666 28.23 -18.14 16.72
C GLY A 666 26.86 -18.54 17.32
N PRO A 667 26.17 -19.58 16.82
CA PRO A 667 24.90 -20.02 17.40
C PRO A 667 25.00 -20.50 18.85
N TRP A 668 26.11 -21.14 19.21
CA TRP A 668 26.34 -21.65 20.56
C TRP A 668 26.55 -20.53 21.59
N LEU A 669 26.95 -19.33 21.14
CA LEU A 669 27.07 -18.15 21.99
C LEU A 669 25.71 -17.65 22.52
N ALA A 670 24.59 -18.05 21.91
CA ALA A 670 23.27 -17.74 22.44
C ALA A 670 23.01 -18.35 23.82
N LEU A 671 23.58 -19.51 24.13
CA LEU A 671 23.38 -20.17 25.43
C LEU A 671 23.91 -19.33 26.60
N PRO A 672 25.20 -18.95 26.65
CA PRO A 672 25.68 -18.04 27.70
C PRO A 672 25.01 -16.66 27.59
N GLY A 673 24.66 -16.19 26.39
CA GLY A 673 23.95 -14.94 26.21
C GLY A 673 22.58 -14.91 26.90
N LEU A 674 21.78 -15.96 26.72
CA LEU A 674 20.48 -16.13 27.36
C LEU A 674 20.59 -16.25 28.89
N VAL A 675 21.62 -16.93 29.40
CA VAL A 675 21.89 -17.01 30.85
C VAL A 675 22.17 -15.62 31.42
N LEU A 676 23.02 -14.83 30.77
CA LEU A 676 23.33 -13.46 31.20
C LEU A 676 22.10 -12.54 31.14
N LEU A 677 21.23 -12.72 30.15
CA LEU A 677 19.97 -11.98 30.02
C LEU A 677 18.91 -12.40 31.06
N ALA A 678 18.97 -13.65 31.54
CA ALA A 678 18.08 -14.17 32.56
C ALA A 678 18.38 -13.62 33.96
N LEU A 679 19.56 -13.02 34.19
CA LEU A 679 19.90 -12.41 35.47
C LEU A 679 18.95 -11.25 35.80
N PRO A 680 18.56 -11.08 37.08
CA PRO A 680 17.70 -9.98 37.50
C PRO A 680 18.40 -8.64 37.23
N ALA A 681 17.65 -7.68 36.68
CA ALA A 681 18.12 -6.30 36.59
C ALA A 681 18.45 -5.80 38.01
N ARG A 682 19.63 -5.18 38.19
CA ARG A 682 19.98 -4.54 39.47
C ARG A 682 18.87 -3.54 39.79
N LYS A 683 18.16 -3.72 40.91
CA LYS A 683 17.33 -2.67 41.51
C LYS A 683 18.27 -1.52 41.82
N LYS A 684 18.14 -0.41 41.09
CA LYS A 684 18.66 0.87 41.54
C LYS A 684 17.51 1.51 42.31
N ASP A 685 17.73 1.69 43.61
CA ASP A 685 16.83 2.45 44.49
C ASP A 685 16.56 3.85 43.95
#